data_AF-A0AA38ZTW2-F1
#
_entry.id   AF-A0AA38ZTW2-F1
#
_cell.length_a   1.000
_cell.length_b   1.000
_cell.length_c   1.000
_cell.angle_alpha   90.00
_cell.angle_beta   90.00
_cell.angle_gamma   90.00
#
_symmetry.space_group_name_H-M   'P 1'
#
loop_
_entity.id
_entity.type
_entity.pdbx_description
1 polymer ?
#
loop_
_entity_poly.entity_id
_entity_poly.type
_entity_poly.pdbx_seq_one_letter_code
_entity_poly.pdbx_strand_id
1 'polypeptide(L)'
;MGVEIVQPNTCFRGCCSSESIPLCLPSSFYSLLSPIARGAESVVYEACLDGKKVAVKKPILSTSQDIDKFHKELQLLCKLDHPGIAKLVAAHAKPPNYMFFFEFYESGNLAEKLHVEEWSPGIDQVLMITLQLARALQYLHNLGIIHRDVKPANVLLDKNFYPHLADFGLAEYKADLKQVSFENWRSSGKPTGGFHKKNMVGTLIYMAPEILRKEIHTEKSDVYSFGVSINELLTGIVPYTDLRAEAQAHTVLEMNYTEQQLTAAVASEGLRPVLAGLESAAPERLLSLIQRCWDANPQNRPSFDEIVMELGPILEHRKTVNEKEKILGEPSIFPADQHRNDATNLRTYQESINWLAQGENFSKIASSVADSGVEMWFDSSNDPLTYRPILSWGSFATCGRRETMEDTHFLMPNMFNEEDIHVFGIFDGHRGAAAAEFSARALPGYLKTLGSRSSPADALLEAFVKTDVAFRNELDSCRKSKGVIQKDWHPGCTAVAALIVRNKLFVANAGDCRTILCRAGCAFALSKDHVASCLEERERVTNAGGQVKWQVDTWRVGSAALQVTRSIGDDDLKPAVTAEPEITETILSVEDEFLVMASDGLWDVVSNAEVVNIIRDTVKEPGMCSKRLATEAAERGSKDNITVIVIFLRPVSTAERIY
;
A
#
# COMPACT_ATOMS: atom_id res chain seq x y z
N MET A 1 13.31 30.36 -0.85
CA MET A 1 13.92 29.60 0.27
C MET A 1 15.42 29.80 0.13
N GLY A 2 16.15 30.06 1.21
CA GLY A 2 17.50 30.63 1.17
C GLY A 2 18.60 29.64 1.56
N VAL A 3 18.51 28.38 1.13
CA VAL A 3 19.63 27.44 1.35
C VAL A 3 20.79 27.89 0.47
N GLU A 4 21.91 28.24 1.08
CA GLU A 4 23.09 28.76 0.37
C GLU A 4 23.67 27.66 -0.54
N ILE A 5 23.80 27.98 -1.83
CA ILE A 5 24.35 27.05 -2.83
C ILE A 5 25.87 27.06 -2.71
N VAL A 6 26.43 26.00 -2.12
CA VAL A 6 27.87 25.82 -1.99
C VAL A 6 28.46 25.34 -3.33
N GLN A 7 29.50 26.02 -3.82
CA GLN A 7 30.18 25.66 -5.07
C GLN A 7 31.33 24.66 -4.82
N PRO A 8 31.52 23.64 -5.68
CA PRO A 8 30.72 23.32 -6.87
C PRO A 8 29.38 22.65 -6.54
N ASN A 9 28.28 23.18 -7.07
CA ASN A 9 26.94 22.60 -6.92
C ASN A 9 26.66 21.52 -7.96
N THR A 10 27.38 20.40 -7.84
CA THR A 10 27.28 19.26 -8.75
C THR A 10 26.96 17.98 -7.99
N CYS A 11 26.23 17.05 -8.63
CA CYS A 11 26.04 15.71 -8.06
C CYS A 11 27.37 14.95 -7.92
N PHE A 12 27.36 13.83 -7.18
CA PHE A 12 28.55 13.00 -6.97
C PHE A 12 29.25 12.56 -8.27
N ARG A 13 28.49 12.29 -9.33
CA ARG A 13 29.02 11.86 -10.62
C ARG A 13 29.45 13.02 -11.54
N GLY A 14 29.20 14.27 -11.15
CA GLY A 14 29.44 15.45 -11.99
C GLY A 14 28.51 15.58 -13.20
N CYS A 15 27.51 14.70 -13.37
CA CYS A 15 26.59 14.72 -14.50
C CYS A 15 25.37 15.64 -14.30
N CYS A 16 25.14 16.16 -13.10
CA CYS A 16 24.06 17.09 -12.78
C CYS A 16 24.65 18.36 -12.16
N SER A 17 24.16 19.51 -12.59
CA SER A 17 24.44 20.83 -12.00
C SER A 17 23.16 21.66 -12.00
N SER A 18 23.05 22.58 -11.05
CA SER A 18 21.95 23.54 -11.00
C SER A 18 22.42 24.87 -10.42
N GLU A 19 21.88 25.97 -10.94
CA GLU A 19 22.15 27.33 -10.43
C GLU A 19 21.17 27.74 -9.33
N SER A 20 20.01 27.07 -9.23
CA SER A 20 18.90 27.45 -8.36
C SER A 20 18.55 26.40 -7.30
N ILE A 21 18.92 25.13 -7.52
CA ILE A 21 18.57 24.01 -6.63
C ILE A 21 19.87 23.45 -6.01
N PRO A 22 20.03 23.49 -4.69
CA PRO A 22 21.18 22.87 -4.03
C PRO A 22 21.11 21.34 -4.20
N LEU A 23 22.17 20.74 -4.74
CA LEU A 23 22.27 19.31 -5.03
C LEU A 23 23.02 18.53 -3.94
N CYS A 24 23.61 19.23 -2.98
CA CYS A 24 24.38 18.66 -1.89
C CYS A 24 23.99 19.32 -0.55
N LEU A 25 22.86 18.88 0.02
CA LEU A 25 22.45 19.36 1.34
C LEU A 25 23.28 18.72 2.48
N PRO A 26 23.90 19.52 3.37
CA PRO A 26 24.47 18.97 4.60
C PRO A 26 23.38 18.43 5.52
N SER A 27 23.66 17.35 6.25
CA SER A 27 22.70 16.70 7.16
C SER A 27 22.16 17.61 8.27
N SER A 28 22.84 18.72 8.58
CA SER A 28 22.39 19.71 9.57
C SER A 28 21.24 20.60 9.08
N PHE A 29 20.98 20.66 7.77
CA PHE A 29 19.98 21.56 7.19
C PHE A 29 18.57 20.97 7.21
N TYR A 30 18.45 19.66 7.45
CA TYR A 30 17.16 18.98 7.44
C TYR A 30 17.00 17.98 8.58
N SER A 31 15.76 17.74 8.98
CA SER A 31 15.37 16.66 9.89
C SER A 31 14.26 15.83 9.26
N LEU A 32 14.51 14.53 9.09
CA LEU A 32 13.49 13.59 8.64
C LEU A 32 12.54 13.28 9.81
N LEU A 33 11.24 13.30 9.54
CA LEU A 33 10.18 12.95 10.47
C LEU A 33 9.61 11.57 10.08
N SER A 34 8.29 11.41 10.16
CA SER A 34 7.61 10.14 9.84
C SER A 34 7.55 9.85 8.34
N PRO A 35 7.60 8.57 7.93
CA PRO A 35 7.24 8.18 6.58
C PRO A 35 5.77 8.49 6.31
N ILE A 36 5.46 9.12 5.18
CA ILE A 36 4.09 9.44 4.74
C ILE A 36 3.62 8.54 3.60
N ALA A 37 4.53 7.98 2.80
CA ALA A 37 4.20 7.01 1.77
C ALA A 37 5.34 6.02 1.53
N ARG A 38 5.01 4.77 1.17
CA ARG A 38 5.97 3.73 0.77
C ARG A 38 5.54 3.15 -0.58
N GLY A 39 6.41 3.29 -1.58
CA GLY A 39 6.25 2.67 -2.89
C GLY A 39 7.32 1.62 -3.16
N ALA A 40 7.20 0.92 -4.29
CA ALA A 40 8.16 -0.11 -4.70
C ALA A 40 9.57 0.44 -4.94
N GLU A 41 9.69 1.69 -5.40
CA GLU A 41 10.97 2.32 -5.79
C GLU A 41 11.47 3.39 -4.80
N SER A 42 10.64 3.83 -3.84
CA SER A 42 11.03 4.89 -2.90
C SER A 42 10.16 4.93 -1.63
N VAL A 43 10.68 5.58 -0.60
CA VAL A 43 9.93 5.95 0.62
C VAL A 43 9.88 7.47 0.71
N VAL A 44 8.70 8.03 0.92
CA VAL A 44 8.49 9.47 1.10
C VAL A 44 8.33 9.77 2.59
N TYR A 45 9.08 10.74 3.08
CA TYR A 45 9.04 11.20 4.48
C TYR A 45 8.51 12.62 4.54
N GLU A 46 7.79 12.94 5.61
CA GLU A 46 7.69 14.32 6.05
C GLU A 46 9.05 14.75 6.62
N ALA A 47 9.49 15.97 6.34
CA ALA A 47 10.72 16.51 6.90
C ALA A 47 10.64 18.02 7.11
N CYS A 48 11.59 18.54 7.88
CA CYS A 48 11.83 19.97 7.99
C CYS A 48 13.14 20.31 7.27
N LEU A 49 13.15 21.33 6.43
CA LEU A 49 14.31 21.91 5.76
C LEU A 49 14.36 23.40 6.08
N ASP A 50 15.38 23.85 6.80
CA ASP A 50 15.53 25.25 7.24
C ASP A 50 14.26 25.83 7.91
N GLY A 51 13.67 25.06 8.85
CA GLY A 51 12.46 25.45 9.57
C GLY A 51 11.15 25.33 8.77
N LYS A 52 11.20 24.89 7.49
CA LYS A 52 10.02 24.72 6.64
C LYS A 52 9.70 23.26 6.40
N LYS A 53 8.41 22.93 6.41
CA LYS A 53 7.91 21.60 6.10
C LYS A 53 8.12 21.27 4.61
N VAL A 54 8.69 20.10 4.33
CA VAL A 54 9.00 19.59 2.99
C VAL A 54 8.68 18.09 2.92
N ALA A 55 8.52 17.57 1.70
CA ALA A 55 8.41 16.13 1.45
C ALA A 55 9.75 15.59 0.94
N VAL A 56 10.25 14.49 1.51
CA VAL A 56 11.54 13.90 1.13
C VAL A 56 11.34 12.53 0.52
N LYS A 57 11.53 12.42 -0.80
CA LYS A 57 11.54 11.14 -1.53
C LYS A 57 12.93 10.53 -1.41
N LYS A 58 13.03 9.42 -0.67
CA LYS A 58 14.24 8.60 -0.54
C LYS A 58 14.12 7.37 -1.45
N PRO A 59 14.76 7.36 -2.63
CA PRO A 59 14.76 6.20 -3.52
C PRO A 59 15.41 4.97 -2.87
N ILE A 60 14.90 3.80 -3.22
CA ILE A 60 15.51 2.51 -2.87
C ILE A 60 16.54 2.19 -3.97
N LEU A 61 17.81 2.41 -3.67
CA LEU A 61 18.90 2.23 -4.64
C LEU A 61 19.65 0.94 -4.31
N SER A 62 19.46 -0.11 -5.10
CA SER A 62 20.12 -1.41 -4.91
C SER A 62 21.13 -1.73 -6.01
N THR A 63 20.96 -1.14 -7.19
CA THR A 63 21.79 -1.40 -8.37
C THR A 63 22.38 -0.11 -8.94
N SER A 64 23.40 -0.25 -9.79
CA SER A 64 23.93 0.88 -10.55
C SER A 64 22.88 1.52 -11.47
N GLN A 65 21.95 0.71 -12.00
CA GLN A 65 20.84 1.18 -12.84
C GLN A 65 19.87 2.07 -12.07
N ASP A 66 19.62 1.77 -10.79
CA ASP A 66 18.77 2.62 -9.94
C ASP A 66 19.43 3.97 -9.68
N ILE A 67 20.75 3.98 -9.52
CA ILE A 67 21.52 5.22 -9.39
C ILE A 67 21.47 6.02 -10.71
N ASP A 68 21.53 5.34 -11.87
CA ASP A 68 21.39 5.99 -13.17
C ASP A 68 20.00 6.64 -13.33
N LYS A 69 18.93 5.93 -12.93
CA LYS A 69 17.56 6.46 -12.90
C LYS A 69 17.45 7.69 -12.00
N PHE A 70 18.02 7.65 -10.79
CA PHE A 70 18.03 8.80 -9.88
C PHE A 70 18.66 10.03 -10.52
N HIS A 71 19.85 9.90 -11.10
CA HIS A 71 20.54 11.04 -11.71
C HIS A 71 19.80 11.57 -12.92
N LYS A 72 19.13 10.70 -13.67
CA LYS A 72 18.30 11.09 -14.81
C LYS A 72 17.06 11.88 -14.37
N GLU A 73 16.33 11.37 -13.36
CA GLU A 73 15.20 12.07 -12.76
C GLU A 73 15.64 13.45 -12.21
N LEU A 74 16.79 13.50 -11.53
CA LEU A 74 17.37 14.76 -11.05
C LEU A 74 17.68 15.74 -12.19
N GLN A 75 18.28 15.28 -13.28
CA GLN A 75 18.57 16.12 -14.45
C GLN A 75 17.31 16.71 -15.08
N LEU A 76 16.22 15.93 -15.13
CA LEU A 76 14.92 16.41 -15.60
C LEU A 76 14.38 17.46 -14.63
N LEU A 77 14.22 17.11 -13.35
CA LEU A 77 13.66 17.99 -12.31
C LEU A 77 14.40 19.32 -12.21
N CYS A 78 15.73 19.33 -12.36
CA CYS A 78 16.51 20.58 -12.31
C CYS A 78 16.21 21.57 -13.44
N LYS A 79 15.54 21.13 -14.52
CA LYS A 79 15.17 21.97 -15.67
C LYS A 79 13.69 22.37 -15.68
N LEU A 80 12.88 21.80 -14.79
CA LEU A 80 11.44 22.04 -14.75
C LEU A 80 11.14 23.21 -13.82
N ASP A 81 10.41 24.20 -14.35
CA ASP A 81 9.91 25.34 -13.60
C ASP A 81 8.52 25.71 -14.13
N HIS A 82 7.49 25.19 -13.46
CA HIS A 82 6.10 25.43 -13.79
C HIS A 82 5.23 25.31 -12.52
N PRO A 83 4.25 26.19 -12.29
CA PRO A 83 3.44 26.20 -11.06
C PRO A 83 2.55 24.95 -10.88
N GLY A 84 2.33 24.18 -11.95
CA GLY A 84 1.59 22.91 -11.90
C GLY A 84 2.48 21.67 -11.85
N ILE A 85 3.78 21.81 -11.56
CA ILE A 85 4.73 20.70 -11.37
C ILE A 85 5.23 20.70 -9.93
N ALA A 86 5.32 19.52 -9.32
CA ALA A 86 5.84 19.35 -7.97
C ALA A 86 7.26 19.91 -7.86
N LYS A 87 7.44 20.93 -7.02
CA LYS A 87 8.64 21.74 -7.02
C LYS A 87 9.77 21.11 -6.21
N LEU A 88 10.87 20.75 -6.88
CA LEU A 88 12.10 20.31 -6.24
C LEU A 88 12.80 21.51 -5.59
N VAL A 89 12.85 21.54 -4.26
CA VAL A 89 13.51 22.61 -3.50
C VAL A 89 14.99 22.34 -3.27
N ALA A 90 15.38 21.07 -3.19
CA ALA A 90 16.75 20.65 -2.98
C ALA A 90 16.92 19.15 -3.30
N ALA A 91 18.17 18.70 -3.42
CA ALA A 91 18.53 17.30 -3.49
C ALA A 91 19.76 17.00 -2.62
N HIS A 92 19.87 15.76 -2.17
CA HIS A 92 21.13 15.20 -1.69
C HIS A 92 21.60 14.16 -2.70
N ALA A 93 22.45 14.56 -3.64
CA ALA A 93 22.92 13.72 -4.74
C ALA A 93 24.31 13.11 -4.45
N LYS A 94 24.53 12.68 -3.20
CA LYS A 94 25.78 12.07 -2.73
C LYS A 94 25.52 10.81 -1.89
N PRO A 95 26.41 9.79 -1.96
CA PRO A 95 26.35 8.66 -1.06
C PRO A 95 26.52 9.08 0.41
N PRO A 96 25.96 8.31 1.38
CA PRO A 96 25.14 7.12 1.17
C PRO A 96 23.63 7.43 1.00
N ASN A 97 23.20 8.68 1.15
CA ASN A 97 21.80 9.05 1.35
C ASN A 97 21.26 9.89 0.17
N TYR A 98 20.96 9.25 -0.95
CA TYR A 98 20.31 9.92 -2.08
C TYR A 98 18.88 10.32 -1.73
N MET A 99 18.53 11.60 -1.94
CA MET A 99 17.22 12.15 -1.55
C MET A 99 16.79 13.31 -2.47
N PHE A 100 15.49 13.40 -2.75
CA PHE A 100 14.85 14.58 -3.34
C PHE A 100 14.00 15.28 -2.28
N PHE A 101 14.08 16.60 -2.20
CA PHE A 101 13.29 17.44 -1.29
C PHE A 101 12.33 18.26 -2.13
N PHE A 102 11.03 18.03 -1.95
CA PHE A 102 9.96 18.73 -2.62
C PHE A 102 9.23 19.68 -1.67
N GLU A 103 8.57 20.70 -2.21
CA GLU A 103 7.55 21.42 -1.44
C GLU A 103 6.52 20.44 -0.87
N PHE A 104 6.05 20.70 0.35
CA PHE A 104 5.03 19.87 0.98
C PHE A 104 3.64 20.33 0.54
N TYR A 105 2.85 19.40 0.01
CA TYR A 105 1.49 19.64 -0.46
C TYR A 105 0.49 19.07 0.54
N GLU A 106 -0.29 19.94 1.19
CA GLU A 106 -1.05 19.58 2.39
C GLU A 106 -2.26 18.68 2.12
N SER A 107 -2.79 18.69 0.90
CA SER A 107 -4.00 17.96 0.54
C SER A 107 -3.73 16.57 -0.05
N GLY A 108 -2.49 16.07 0.04
CA GLY A 108 -2.11 14.74 -0.44
C GLY A 108 -2.15 14.59 -1.96
N ASN A 109 -2.28 13.35 -2.45
CA ASN A 109 -2.46 13.07 -3.88
C ASN A 109 -3.94 12.91 -4.25
N LEU A 110 -4.25 13.12 -5.52
CA LEU A 110 -5.63 13.13 -6.02
C LEU A 110 -6.31 11.76 -5.89
N ALA A 111 -5.58 10.64 -6.01
CA ALA A 111 -6.16 9.30 -5.84
C ALA A 111 -6.61 9.07 -4.39
N GLU A 112 -5.78 9.40 -3.40
CA GLU A 112 -6.15 9.34 -1.98
C GLU A 112 -7.34 10.26 -1.69
N LYS A 113 -7.34 11.46 -2.26
CA LYS A 113 -8.44 12.41 -2.11
C LYS A 113 -9.77 11.83 -2.61
N LEU A 114 -9.77 11.26 -3.81
CA LEU A 114 -10.98 10.72 -4.45
C LEU A 114 -11.48 9.45 -3.75
N HIS A 115 -10.57 8.51 -3.45
CA HIS A 115 -10.95 7.13 -3.09
C HIS A 115 -10.87 6.80 -1.60
N VAL A 116 -10.04 7.52 -0.85
CA VAL A 116 -9.87 7.31 0.61
C VAL A 116 -10.65 8.35 1.39
N GLU A 117 -10.58 9.61 0.96
CA GLU A 117 -11.36 10.70 1.58
C GLU A 117 -12.76 10.87 0.96
N GLU A 118 -13.11 10.04 -0.03
CA GLU A 118 -14.40 10.08 -0.76
C GLU A 118 -14.75 11.49 -1.27
N TRP A 119 -13.74 12.25 -1.68
CA TRP A 119 -13.94 13.63 -2.11
C TRP A 119 -14.65 13.68 -3.45
N SER A 120 -15.82 14.32 -3.46
CA SER A 120 -16.57 14.59 -4.70
C SER A 120 -16.45 16.07 -5.06
N PRO A 121 -15.49 16.46 -5.93
CA PRO A 121 -15.31 17.84 -6.32
C PRO A 121 -16.49 18.35 -7.14
N GLY A 122 -16.95 19.56 -6.81
CA GLY A 122 -17.83 20.30 -7.69
C GLY A 122 -17.16 20.50 -9.06
N ILE A 123 -17.94 20.48 -10.13
CA ILE A 123 -17.46 20.56 -11.51
C ILE A 123 -16.60 21.81 -11.82
N ASP A 124 -16.72 22.91 -11.06
CA ASP A 124 -15.80 24.07 -11.21
C ASP A 124 -14.38 23.72 -10.76
N GLN A 125 -14.28 22.97 -9.68
CA GLN A 125 -13.01 22.43 -9.18
C GLN A 125 -12.44 21.40 -10.15
N VAL A 126 -13.29 20.54 -10.73
CA VAL A 126 -12.87 19.57 -11.76
C VAL A 126 -12.30 20.29 -12.98
N LEU A 127 -13.01 21.28 -13.52
CA LEU A 127 -12.54 22.06 -14.68
C LEU A 127 -11.23 22.80 -14.38
N MET A 128 -11.10 23.34 -13.16
CA MET A 128 -9.87 23.99 -12.73
C MET A 128 -8.71 23.00 -12.69
N ILE A 129 -8.86 21.85 -12.02
CA ILE A 129 -7.83 20.81 -11.95
C ILE A 129 -7.46 20.33 -13.36
N THR A 130 -8.46 20.06 -14.18
CA THR A 130 -8.31 19.62 -15.58
C THR A 130 -7.45 20.61 -16.38
N LEU A 131 -7.77 21.91 -16.31
CA LEU A 131 -7.06 22.95 -17.04
C LEU A 131 -5.62 23.13 -16.55
N GLN A 132 -5.39 23.14 -15.23
CA GLN A 132 -4.06 23.34 -14.68
C GLN A 132 -3.14 22.14 -14.94
N LEU A 133 -3.68 20.93 -14.84
CA LEU A 133 -2.95 19.71 -15.21
C LEU A 133 -2.64 19.68 -16.71
N ALA A 134 -3.57 20.08 -17.57
CA ALA A 134 -3.34 20.19 -19.01
C ALA A 134 -2.22 21.21 -19.34
N ARG A 135 -2.15 22.34 -18.62
CA ARG A 135 -1.06 23.32 -18.76
C ARG A 135 0.30 22.76 -18.33
N ALA A 136 0.34 21.99 -17.23
CA ALA A 136 1.56 21.34 -16.79
C ALA A 136 2.09 20.32 -17.83
N LEU A 137 1.19 19.52 -18.42
CA LEU A 137 1.53 18.56 -19.46
C LEU A 137 1.89 19.24 -20.80
N GLN A 138 1.20 20.33 -21.15
CA GLN A 138 1.57 21.19 -22.28
C GLN A 138 3.01 21.69 -22.14
N TYR A 139 3.36 22.20 -20.95
CA TYR A 139 4.70 22.67 -20.65
C TYR A 139 5.76 21.57 -20.83
N LEU A 140 5.51 20.36 -20.30
CA LEU A 140 6.42 19.22 -20.49
C LEU A 140 6.60 18.85 -21.96
N HIS A 141 5.51 18.77 -22.72
CA HIS A 141 5.54 18.38 -24.13
C HIS A 141 6.25 19.44 -24.99
N ASN A 142 6.12 20.72 -24.65
CA ASN A 142 6.86 21.81 -25.30
C ASN A 142 8.38 21.73 -25.04
N LEU A 143 8.80 21.15 -23.92
CA LEU A 143 10.20 20.81 -23.63
C LEU A 143 10.65 19.48 -24.26
N GLY A 144 9.76 18.80 -24.98
CA GLY A 144 10.01 17.48 -25.55
C GLY A 144 10.12 16.38 -24.51
N ILE A 145 9.51 16.54 -23.33
CA ILE A 145 9.50 15.56 -22.24
C ILE A 145 8.14 14.86 -22.22
N ILE A 146 8.15 13.53 -22.14
CA ILE A 146 6.95 12.69 -22.03
C ILE A 146 6.92 12.09 -20.63
N HIS A 147 5.79 12.21 -19.92
CA HIS A 147 5.67 11.82 -18.52
C HIS A 147 5.57 10.30 -18.33
N ARG A 148 4.78 9.63 -19.17
CA ARG A 148 4.60 8.16 -19.24
C ARG A 148 3.85 7.48 -18.09
N ASP A 149 3.56 8.20 -17.00
CA ASP A 149 2.76 7.68 -15.88
C ASP A 149 1.80 8.74 -15.30
N VAL A 150 1.02 9.39 -16.18
CA VAL A 150 -0.01 10.36 -15.74
C VAL A 150 -1.19 9.60 -15.13
N LYS A 151 -1.46 9.85 -13.85
CA LYS A 151 -2.56 9.24 -13.08
C LYS A 151 -2.86 10.05 -11.83
N PRO A 152 -4.05 9.94 -11.18
CA PRO A 152 -4.35 10.72 -9.99
C PRO A 152 -3.37 10.53 -8.81
N ALA A 153 -2.78 9.34 -8.65
CA ALA A 153 -1.78 9.11 -7.60
C ALA A 153 -0.49 9.95 -7.79
N ASN A 154 -0.22 10.43 -9.01
CA ASN A 154 0.91 11.28 -9.35
C ASN A 154 0.51 12.77 -9.45
N VAL A 155 -0.69 13.16 -9.02
CA VAL A 155 -1.15 14.55 -8.96
C VAL A 155 -1.31 14.96 -7.52
N LEU A 156 -0.42 15.80 -7.01
CA LEU A 156 -0.48 16.36 -5.66
C LEU A 156 -1.39 17.58 -5.62
N LEU A 157 -2.03 17.83 -4.48
CA LEU A 157 -2.95 18.96 -4.28
C LEU A 157 -2.41 19.88 -3.19
N ASP A 158 -2.30 21.16 -3.49
CA ASP A 158 -1.98 22.16 -2.47
C ASP A 158 -3.19 22.46 -1.56
N LYS A 159 -3.00 23.30 -0.54
CA LYS A 159 -4.08 23.76 0.35
C LYS A 159 -5.29 24.41 -0.33
N ASN A 160 -5.15 24.88 -1.57
CA ASN A 160 -6.23 25.47 -2.38
C ASN A 160 -6.73 24.49 -3.45
N PHE A 161 -6.32 23.21 -3.38
CA PHE A 161 -6.64 22.16 -4.34
C PHE A 161 -6.12 22.41 -5.76
N TYR A 162 -5.11 23.26 -5.95
CA TYR A 162 -4.42 23.33 -7.24
C TYR A 162 -3.58 22.07 -7.47
N PRO A 163 -3.59 21.48 -8.68
CA PRO A 163 -2.85 20.27 -8.97
C PRO A 163 -1.38 20.56 -9.29
N HIS A 164 -0.51 19.68 -8.80
CA HIS A 164 0.93 19.65 -9.03
C HIS A 164 1.33 18.26 -9.50
N LEU A 165 1.71 18.13 -10.77
CA LEU A 165 2.15 16.86 -11.35
C LEU A 165 3.49 16.44 -10.73
N ALA A 166 3.54 15.21 -10.22
CA ALA A 166 4.66 14.63 -9.49
C ALA A 166 5.12 13.31 -10.12
N ASP A 167 6.23 12.79 -9.58
CA ASP A 167 6.87 11.52 -9.94
C ASP A 167 7.37 11.42 -11.40
N PHE A 168 8.60 11.87 -11.61
CA PHE A 168 9.27 11.90 -12.92
C PHE A 168 10.18 10.68 -13.14
N GLY A 169 10.06 9.64 -12.31
CA GLY A 169 10.93 8.44 -12.38
C GLY A 169 10.85 7.69 -13.72
N LEU A 170 9.74 7.80 -14.43
CA LEU A 170 9.52 7.19 -15.75
C LEU A 170 9.61 8.18 -16.92
N ALA A 171 9.75 9.48 -16.63
CA ALA A 171 9.75 10.53 -17.64
C ALA A 171 10.99 10.45 -18.56
N GLU A 172 10.82 10.84 -19.82
CA GLU A 172 11.84 10.68 -20.85
C GLU A 172 11.79 11.79 -21.89
N TYR A 173 12.95 12.18 -22.43
CA TYR A 173 12.99 13.05 -23.60
C TYR A 173 12.56 12.30 -24.86
N LYS A 174 11.71 12.91 -25.67
CA LYS A 174 11.27 12.39 -26.97
C LYS A 174 12.44 12.00 -27.88
N ALA A 175 13.54 12.74 -27.84
CA ALA A 175 14.74 12.45 -28.63
C ALA A 175 15.45 11.16 -28.21
N ASP A 176 15.30 10.74 -26.95
CA ASP A 176 15.91 9.54 -26.39
C ASP A 176 15.04 8.29 -26.59
N LEU A 177 13.76 8.48 -26.90
CA LEU A 177 12.81 7.44 -27.31
C LEU A 177 13.10 6.97 -28.74
N LYS A 178 14.12 6.12 -28.92
CA LYS A 178 14.48 5.60 -30.25
C LYS A 178 13.55 4.47 -30.71
N GLN A 179 12.98 4.63 -31.91
CA GLN A 179 12.38 3.54 -32.68
C GLN A 179 13.42 2.47 -33.01
N VAL A 180 13.07 1.19 -32.83
CA VAL A 180 13.89 0.09 -33.33
C VAL A 180 13.71 0.05 -34.85
N SER A 181 14.69 0.53 -35.60
CA SER A 181 14.76 0.22 -37.03
C SER A 181 15.01 -1.27 -37.19
N PHE A 182 14.35 -1.88 -38.18
CA PHE A 182 14.49 -3.30 -38.53
C PHE A 182 15.96 -3.72 -38.81
N GLU A 183 16.84 -2.75 -39.05
CA GLU A 183 18.28 -2.94 -39.32
C GLU A 183 19.09 -3.21 -38.04
N ASN A 184 18.72 -2.62 -36.90
CA ASN A 184 19.37 -2.89 -35.61
C ASN A 184 19.00 -4.27 -35.02
N TRP A 185 18.00 -4.94 -35.60
CA TRP A 185 17.54 -6.28 -35.22
C TRP A 185 18.50 -7.41 -35.63
N ARG A 186 19.33 -7.21 -36.67
CA ARG A 186 20.24 -8.26 -37.19
C ARG A 186 21.60 -8.32 -36.52
N SER A 187 22.01 -7.28 -35.79
CA SER A 187 23.38 -7.15 -35.28
C SER A 187 23.58 -7.67 -33.84
N SER A 188 22.51 -8.02 -33.13
CA SER A 188 22.59 -8.62 -31.79
C SER A 188 21.65 -9.82 -31.70
N GLY A 189 22.22 -11.03 -31.76
CA GLY A 189 21.47 -12.28 -31.78
C GLY A 189 20.55 -12.49 -30.56
N LYS A 190 19.40 -13.12 -30.84
CA LYS A 190 18.33 -13.61 -29.94
C LYS A 190 17.73 -12.57 -28.96
N PRO A 191 16.39 -12.54 -28.78
CA PRO A 191 15.72 -11.49 -28.04
C PRO A 191 16.11 -11.57 -26.56
N THR A 192 16.87 -10.59 -26.08
CA THR A 192 16.92 -10.34 -24.63
C THR A 192 15.63 -9.62 -24.27
N GLY A 193 14.83 -10.19 -23.37
CA GLY A 193 13.58 -9.59 -22.87
C GLY A 193 13.75 -8.24 -22.16
N GLY A 194 14.94 -7.63 -22.19
CA GLY A 194 15.23 -6.33 -21.58
C GLY A 194 14.75 -5.12 -22.40
N PHE A 195 14.58 -5.23 -23.72
CA PHE A 195 14.18 -4.08 -24.56
C PHE A 195 12.68 -3.76 -24.43
N HIS A 196 11.82 -4.78 -24.46
CA HIS A 196 10.38 -4.59 -24.21
C HIS A 196 10.09 -4.13 -22.77
N LYS A 197 10.92 -4.54 -21.79
CA LYS A 197 10.83 -4.08 -20.38
C LYS A 197 11.16 -2.59 -20.18
N LYS A 198 11.94 -1.95 -21.05
CA LYS A 198 12.29 -0.52 -20.92
C LYS A 198 11.22 0.44 -21.45
N ASN A 199 10.42 -0.01 -22.43
CA ASN A 199 9.44 0.85 -23.10
C ASN A 199 8.00 0.63 -22.60
N MET A 200 7.68 -0.57 -22.10
CA MET A 200 6.39 -0.88 -21.48
C MET A 200 6.42 -0.54 -19.99
N VAL A 201 6.24 0.74 -19.66
CA VAL A 201 6.25 1.26 -18.28
C VAL A 201 5.03 2.14 -18.04
N GLY A 202 4.68 2.33 -16.77
CA GLY A 202 3.49 3.07 -16.32
C GLY A 202 2.46 2.16 -15.67
N THR A 203 1.30 2.72 -15.34
CA THR A 203 0.23 2.00 -14.65
C THR A 203 -0.81 1.49 -15.65
N LEU A 204 -1.03 0.17 -15.70
CA LEU A 204 -1.77 -0.53 -16.78
C LEU A 204 -3.12 0.10 -17.14
N ILE A 205 -3.96 0.43 -16.14
CA ILE A 205 -5.29 1.02 -16.38
C ILE A 205 -5.28 2.45 -16.95
N TYR A 206 -4.12 3.12 -16.95
CA TYR A 206 -3.97 4.43 -17.58
C TYR A 206 -3.20 4.35 -18.91
N MET A 207 -2.68 3.17 -19.29
CA MET A 207 -1.89 3.02 -20.50
C MET A 207 -2.74 3.10 -21.77
N ALA A 208 -2.22 3.81 -22.76
CA ALA A 208 -2.84 3.89 -24.07
C ALA A 208 -2.75 2.55 -24.83
N PRO A 209 -3.71 2.23 -25.72
CA PRO A 209 -3.75 1.00 -26.50
C PRO A 209 -2.45 0.65 -27.23
N GLU A 210 -1.78 1.62 -27.82
CA GLU A 210 -0.51 1.43 -28.53
C GLU A 210 0.64 1.02 -27.59
N ILE A 211 0.65 1.52 -26.35
CA ILE A 211 1.66 1.16 -25.35
C ILE A 211 1.45 -0.28 -24.89
N LEU A 212 0.20 -0.68 -24.71
CA LEU A 212 -0.18 -2.06 -24.42
C LEU A 212 0.16 -3.02 -25.57
N ARG A 213 0.21 -2.52 -26.82
CA ARG A 213 0.76 -3.25 -28.00
C ARG A 213 2.28 -3.19 -28.11
N LYS A 214 2.98 -2.66 -27.09
CA LYS A 214 4.44 -2.53 -27.00
C LYS A 214 5.03 -1.55 -28.02
N GLU A 215 4.24 -0.57 -28.45
CA GLU A 215 4.74 0.58 -29.20
C GLU A 215 5.39 1.60 -28.26
N ILE A 216 5.99 2.64 -28.82
CA ILE A 216 6.77 3.64 -28.07
C ILE A 216 5.84 4.76 -27.60
N HIS A 217 6.09 5.25 -26.38
CA HIS A 217 5.41 6.43 -25.87
C HIS A 217 5.58 7.65 -26.77
N THR A 218 4.49 8.39 -26.92
CA THR A 218 4.45 9.69 -27.56
C THR A 218 3.70 10.65 -26.66
N GLU A 219 3.68 11.94 -27.01
CA GLU A 219 2.84 12.94 -26.35
C GLU A 219 1.38 12.47 -26.26
N LYS A 220 0.91 11.77 -27.30
CA LYS A 220 -0.46 11.24 -27.39
C LYS A 220 -0.75 10.13 -26.38
N SER A 221 0.28 9.45 -25.85
CA SER A 221 0.09 8.46 -24.78
C SER A 221 -0.22 9.14 -23.44
N ASP A 222 0.43 10.27 -23.13
CA ASP A 222 0.07 11.08 -21.94
C ASP A 222 -1.33 11.69 -22.08
N VAL A 223 -1.75 12.07 -23.29
CA VAL A 223 -3.11 12.57 -23.56
C VAL A 223 -4.17 11.52 -23.25
N TYR A 224 -3.90 10.25 -23.57
CA TYR A 224 -4.80 9.14 -23.21
C TYR A 224 -4.92 9.00 -21.69
N SER A 225 -3.78 8.91 -21.01
CA SER A 225 -3.72 8.76 -19.55
C SER A 225 -4.38 9.94 -18.82
N PHE A 226 -4.22 11.16 -19.36
CA PHE A 226 -4.95 12.35 -18.93
C PHE A 226 -6.46 12.18 -19.07
N GLY A 227 -6.96 11.77 -20.25
CA GLY A 227 -8.40 11.54 -20.46
C GLY A 227 -9.01 10.56 -19.46
N VAL A 228 -8.33 9.45 -19.20
CA VAL A 228 -8.74 8.46 -18.18
C VAL A 228 -8.76 9.08 -16.78
N SER A 229 -7.72 9.83 -16.41
CA SER A 229 -7.60 10.48 -15.09
C SER A 229 -8.69 11.53 -14.85
N ILE A 230 -9.09 12.28 -15.88
CA ILE A 230 -10.17 13.28 -15.77
C ILE A 230 -11.54 12.61 -15.68
N ASN A 231 -11.75 11.47 -16.36
CA ASN A 231 -12.98 10.71 -16.19
C ASN A 231 -13.10 10.18 -14.75
N GLU A 232 -12.02 9.66 -14.17
CA GLU A 232 -11.97 9.23 -12.77
C GLU A 232 -12.21 10.40 -11.79
N LEU A 233 -11.66 11.58 -12.08
CA LEU A 233 -11.94 12.79 -11.31
C LEU A 233 -13.43 13.19 -11.34
N LEU A 234 -14.12 12.93 -12.45
CA LEU A 234 -15.55 13.21 -12.59
C LEU A 234 -16.44 12.16 -11.91
N THR A 235 -16.05 10.89 -12.00
CA THR A 235 -16.87 9.78 -11.50
C THR A 235 -16.58 9.42 -10.04
N GLY A 236 -15.36 9.72 -9.56
CA GLY A 236 -14.84 9.15 -8.31
C GLY A 236 -14.64 7.62 -8.39
N ILE A 237 -14.69 7.04 -9.59
CA ILE A 237 -14.63 5.59 -9.81
C ILE A 237 -13.30 5.24 -10.46
N VAL A 238 -12.57 4.29 -9.87
CA VAL A 238 -11.32 3.76 -10.44
C VAL A 238 -11.59 3.20 -11.84
N PRO A 239 -10.77 3.52 -12.86
CA PRO A 239 -11.00 3.09 -14.24
C PRO A 239 -11.26 1.57 -14.37
N TYR A 240 -12.28 1.22 -15.16
CA TYR A 240 -12.71 -0.16 -15.47
C TYR A 240 -13.29 -0.98 -14.29
N THR A 241 -13.63 -0.35 -13.17
CA THR A 241 -14.27 -1.03 -12.01
C THR A 241 -15.81 -1.01 -12.06
N ASP A 242 -16.37 -0.24 -12.99
CA ASP A 242 -17.79 -0.01 -13.30
C ASP A 242 -18.53 -1.22 -13.90
N LEU A 243 -17.83 -2.28 -14.29
CA LEU A 243 -18.42 -3.52 -14.80
C LEU A 243 -18.79 -4.53 -13.68
N ARG A 244 -18.84 -4.08 -12.44
CA ARG A 244 -19.15 -4.91 -11.27
C ARG A 244 -20.57 -4.67 -10.78
N ALA A 245 -21.40 -5.70 -10.88
CA ALA A 245 -22.19 -6.01 -9.71
C ALA A 245 -21.18 -6.41 -8.61
N GLU A 246 -20.99 -5.52 -7.63
CA GLU A 246 -20.40 -5.76 -6.29
C GLU A 246 -18.92 -6.21 -6.23
N ALA A 247 -17.98 -5.28 -5.93
CA ALA A 247 -16.76 -5.50 -5.11
C ALA A 247 -15.95 -4.20 -4.92
N GLN A 248 -15.48 -3.96 -3.69
CA GLN A 248 -14.70 -2.79 -3.25
C GLN A 248 -13.24 -2.90 -3.71
N ALA A 249 -12.69 -1.79 -4.22
CA ALA A 249 -11.51 -1.72 -5.05
C ALA A 249 -10.18 -1.69 -4.27
N HIS A 250 -9.14 -2.34 -4.81
CA HIS A 250 -7.81 -1.73 -5.03
C HIS A 250 -7.07 -2.45 -6.18
N THR A 251 -6.66 -1.66 -7.19
CA THR A 251 -5.76 -1.99 -8.32
C THR A 251 -6.13 -3.17 -9.25
N VAL A 252 -6.70 -2.81 -10.42
CA VAL A 252 -6.61 -3.46 -11.75
C VAL A 252 -7.02 -4.95 -11.92
N LEU A 253 -7.08 -5.76 -10.86
CA LEU A 253 -7.19 -7.21 -11.00
C LEU A 253 -8.61 -7.79 -10.92
N GLU A 254 -9.62 -7.07 -10.42
CA GLU A 254 -11.00 -7.60 -10.41
C GLU A 254 -11.84 -7.03 -11.56
N MET A 255 -11.37 -7.25 -12.77
CA MET A 255 -12.28 -7.71 -13.81
C MET A 255 -11.94 -9.19 -14.03
N ASN A 256 -12.80 -9.99 -14.65
CA ASN A 256 -12.45 -11.34 -15.15
C ASN A 256 -11.36 -11.33 -16.26
N TYR A 257 -10.52 -10.31 -16.26
CA TYR A 257 -9.41 -10.05 -17.12
C TYR A 257 -8.13 -10.04 -16.26
N THR A 258 -7.31 -11.07 -16.38
CA THR A 258 -5.86 -11.00 -16.13
C THR A 258 -5.27 -9.76 -16.80
N GLU A 259 -4.09 -9.27 -16.37
CA GLU A 259 -3.40 -8.16 -17.04
C GLU A 259 -3.32 -8.36 -18.57
N GLN A 260 -3.15 -9.60 -19.02
CA GLN A 260 -3.12 -9.98 -20.43
C GLN A 260 -4.49 -9.81 -21.10
N GLN A 261 -5.55 -10.24 -20.44
CA GLN A 261 -6.92 -10.09 -20.93
C GLN A 261 -7.29 -8.59 -20.96
N LEU A 262 -6.99 -7.79 -19.93
CA LEU A 262 -7.35 -6.37 -19.90
C LEU A 262 -6.55 -5.59 -20.95
N THR A 263 -5.27 -5.93 -21.10
CA THR A 263 -4.43 -5.47 -22.21
C THR A 263 -5.11 -5.79 -23.54
N ALA A 264 -5.57 -7.04 -23.75
CA ALA A 264 -6.25 -7.42 -24.98
C ALA A 264 -7.58 -6.66 -25.19
N ALA A 265 -8.38 -6.46 -24.15
CA ALA A 265 -9.66 -5.76 -24.22
C ALA A 265 -9.47 -4.28 -24.58
N VAL A 266 -8.53 -3.58 -23.93
CA VAL A 266 -8.25 -2.16 -24.22
C VAL A 266 -7.57 -2.00 -25.57
N ALA A 267 -6.59 -2.84 -25.87
CA ALA A 267 -5.76 -2.73 -27.07
C ALA A 267 -6.41 -3.30 -28.33
N SER A 268 -7.27 -4.31 -28.24
CA SER A 268 -7.82 -5.01 -29.41
C SER A 268 -9.33 -4.89 -29.51
N GLU A 269 -10.04 -4.87 -28.37
CA GLU A 269 -11.51 -4.85 -28.34
C GLU A 269 -12.08 -3.43 -28.15
N GLY A 270 -11.22 -2.44 -27.88
CA GLY A 270 -11.62 -1.04 -27.74
C GLY A 270 -12.30 -0.72 -26.40
N LEU A 271 -12.09 -1.54 -25.37
CA LEU A 271 -12.64 -1.30 -24.03
C LEU A 271 -12.19 0.07 -23.49
N ARG A 272 -13.14 0.83 -22.93
CA ARG A 272 -12.93 2.12 -22.26
C ARG A 272 -13.70 2.14 -20.93
N PRO A 273 -13.28 2.96 -19.96
CA PRO A 273 -14.07 3.22 -18.76
C PRO A 273 -15.45 3.79 -19.13
N VAL A 274 -16.45 3.54 -18.29
CA VAL A 274 -17.75 4.19 -18.40
C VAL A 274 -17.54 5.70 -18.22
N LEU A 275 -17.97 6.44 -19.24
CA LEU A 275 -17.92 7.89 -19.23
C LEU A 275 -18.90 8.43 -18.18
N ALA A 276 -18.50 9.48 -17.46
CA ALA A 276 -19.37 10.16 -16.51
C ALA A 276 -20.75 10.47 -17.13
N GLY A 277 -21.82 10.03 -16.46
CA GLY A 277 -23.20 10.12 -16.95
C GLY A 277 -23.82 11.51 -16.81
N LEU A 278 -25.07 11.66 -17.29
CA LEU A 278 -25.88 12.88 -17.23
C LEU A 278 -26.12 13.42 -15.80
N GLU A 279 -25.91 12.59 -14.77
CA GLU A 279 -25.98 12.98 -13.36
C GLU A 279 -24.72 13.73 -12.88
N SER A 280 -23.59 13.55 -13.56
CA SER A 280 -22.44 14.43 -13.38
C SER A 280 -22.82 15.77 -14.00
N ALA A 281 -22.79 16.87 -13.24
CA ALA A 281 -23.08 18.21 -13.75
C ALA A 281 -22.02 18.73 -14.76
N ALA A 282 -21.34 17.82 -15.46
CA ALA A 282 -20.26 18.05 -16.40
C ALA A 282 -20.78 18.59 -17.73
N PRO A 283 -20.15 19.63 -18.30
CA PRO A 283 -20.51 20.12 -19.62
C PRO A 283 -20.27 19.06 -20.70
N GLU A 284 -21.19 18.94 -21.67
CA GLU A 284 -21.05 18.01 -22.80
C GLU A 284 -19.71 18.16 -23.54
N ARG A 285 -19.19 19.39 -23.61
CA ARG A 285 -17.88 19.67 -24.21
C ARG A 285 -16.72 18.99 -23.46
N LEU A 286 -16.79 18.92 -22.13
CA LEU A 286 -15.78 18.23 -21.32
C LEU A 286 -15.85 16.71 -21.55
N LEU A 287 -17.06 16.15 -21.60
CA LEU A 287 -17.25 14.72 -21.88
C LEU A 287 -16.76 14.35 -23.29
N SER A 288 -17.06 15.19 -24.28
CA SER A 288 -16.56 15.04 -25.65
C SER A 288 -15.03 15.15 -25.74
N LEU A 289 -14.43 16.04 -24.96
CA LEU A 289 -12.98 16.17 -24.85
C LEU A 289 -12.33 14.90 -24.28
N ILE A 290 -12.86 14.37 -23.17
CA ILE A 290 -12.40 13.09 -22.59
C ILE A 290 -12.47 11.97 -23.63
N GLN A 291 -13.57 11.91 -24.37
CA GLN A 291 -13.76 10.90 -25.42
C GLN A 291 -12.71 10.98 -26.54
N ARG A 292 -12.31 12.19 -26.94
CA ARG A 292 -11.24 12.36 -27.93
C ARG A 292 -9.87 12.08 -27.34
N CYS A 293 -9.63 12.40 -26.06
CA CYS A 293 -8.37 12.13 -25.39
C CYS A 293 -8.05 10.63 -25.34
N TRP A 294 -9.04 9.75 -25.14
CA TRP A 294 -8.82 8.29 -25.08
C TRP A 294 -9.12 7.53 -26.39
N ASP A 295 -9.09 8.22 -27.54
CA ASP A 295 -9.31 7.58 -28.85
C ASP A 295 -8.31 6.43 -29.09
N ALA A 296 -8.76 5.37 -29.77
CA ALA A 296 -7.93 4.21 -30.07
C ALA A 296 -6.73 4.55 -30.98
N ASN A 297 -6.92 5.51 -31.89
CA ASN A 297 -5.87 6.03 -32.76
C ASN A 297 -5.20 7.27 -32.13
N PRO A 298 -3.89 7.22 -31.82
CA PRO A 298 -3.17 8.36 -31.24
C PRO A 298 -3.27 9.65 -32.07
N GLN A 299 -3.45 9.56 -33.38
CA GLN A 299 -3.54 10.72 -34.27
C GLN A 299 -4.85 11.49 -34.13
N ASN A 300 -5.91 10.84 -33.64
CA ASN A 300 -7.22 11.47 -33.42
C ASN A 300 -7.30 12.22 -32.08
N ARG A 301 -6.38 11.90 -31.15
CA ARG A 301 -6.33 12.56 -29.84
C ARG A 301 -5.84 14.00 -30.03
N PRO A 302 -6.37 14.99 -29.29
CA PRO A 302 -5.87 16.36 -29.37
C PRO A 302 -4.44 16.49 -28.81
N SER A 303 -3.74 17.57 -29.10
CA SER A 303 -2.54 17.97 -28.34
C SER A 303 -2.94 18.72 -27.07
N PHE A 304 -2.01 18.88 -26.11
CA PHE A 304 -2.29 19.71 -24.94
C PHE A 304 -2.49 21.19 -25.29
N ASP A 305 -1.95 21.69 -26.40
CA ASP A 305 -2.28 23.03 -26.91
C ASP A 305 -3.76 23.15 -27.28
N GLU A 306 -4.29 22.16 -28.00
CA GLU A 306 -5.70 22.10 -28.38
C GLU A 306 -6.61 21.93 -27.16
N ILE A 307 -6.22 21.04 -26.22
CA ILE A 307 -6.94 20.81 -24.95
C ILE A 307 -7.04 22.12 -24.13
N VAL A 308 -5.93 22.83 -23.95
CA VAL A 308 -5.89 24.08 -23.17
C VAL A 308 -6.72 25.17 -23.85
N MET A 309 -6.66 25.27 -25.18
CA MET A 309 -7.45 26.22 -25.96
C MET A 309 -8.96 25.97 -25.84
N GLU A 310 -9.37 24.71 -25.72
CA GLU A 310 -10.78 24.32 -25.61
C GLU A 310 -11.34 24.46 -24.18
N LEU A 311 -10.53 24.15 -23.15
CA LEU A 311 -10.94 24.24 -21.75
C LEU A 311 -11.10 25.68 -21.24
N GLY A 312 -10.31 26.62 -21.76
CA GLY A 312 -10.36 28.03 -21.34
C GLY A 312 -11.76 28.65 -21.45
N PRO A 313 -12.40 28.63 -22.64
CA PRO A 313 -13.75 29.15 -22.84
C PRO A 313 -14.82 28.45 -21.99
N ILE A 314 -14.68 27.15 -21.72
CA ILE A 314 -15.63 26.38 -20.88
C ILE A 314 -15.63 26.93 -19.45
N LEU A 315 -14.46 27.24 -18.91
CA LEU A 315 -14.33 27.80 -17.55
C LEU A 315 -14.83 29.24 -17.47
N GLU A 316 -14.56 30.07 -18.48
CA GLU A 316 -14.98 31.48 -18.51
C GLU A 316 -16.51 31.64 -18.63
N HIS A 317 -17.13 30.85 -19.50
CA HIS A 317 -18.59 30.87 -19.67
C HIS A 317 -19.32 30.50 -18.38
N ARG A 318 -18.75 29.58 -17.60
CA ARG A 318 -19.35 29.12 -16.36
C ARG A 318 -19.22 30.11 -15.21
N LYS A 319 -18.06 30.78 -15.08
CA LYS A 319 -17.89 31.87 -14.12
C LYS A 319 -18.91 32.99 -14.33
N THR A 320 -19.21 33.33 -15.58
CA THR A 320 -20.21 34.35 -15.93
C THR A 320 -21.66 33.92 -15.65
N VAL A 321 -21.99 32.63 -15.78
CA VAL A 321 -23.31 32.10 -15.40
C VAL A 321 -23.50 32.11 -13.88
N ASN A 322 -22.52 31.62 -13.12
CA ASN A 322 -22.56 31.60 -11.65
C ASN A 322 -22.62 33.02 -11.04
N GLU A 323 -21.96 34.00 -11.64
CA GLU A 323 -22.05 35.41 -11.22
C GLU A 323 -23.43 36.00 -11.45
N LYS A 324 -24.11 35.64 -12.54
CA LYS A 324 -25.49 36.08 -12.83
C LYS A 324 -26.51 35.44 -11.90
N GLU A 325 -26.34 34.16 -11.57
CA GLU A 325 -27.20 33.45 -10.61
C GLU A 325 -27.04 33.97 -9.18
N LYS A 326 -25.83 34.37 -8.77
CA LYS A 326 -25.59 35.01 -7.45
C LYS A 326 -26.18 36.42 -7.32
N ILE A 327 -26.44 37.13 -8.42
CA ILE A 327 -27.06 38.47 -8.41
C ILE A 327 -28.59 38.38 -8.24
N LEU A 328 -29.19 37.20 -8.42
CA LEU A 328 -30.63 36.93 -8.27
C LEU A 328 -30.91 35.94 -7.12
N GLY A 329 -30.52 36.26 -5.87
CA GLY A 329 -31.08 35.61 -4.66
C GLY A 329 -32.26 36.45 -4.13
N GLU A 330 -33.38 35.94 -3.59
CA GLU A 330 -33.74 34.63 -3.00
C GLU A 330 -35.31 34.62 -2.81
N PRO A 331 -35.92 33.69 -2.04
CA PRO A 331 -36.76 32.57 -2.45
C PRO A 331 -38.30 32.81 -2.45
N SER A 332 -39.06 32.00 -3.20
CA SER A 332 -40.53 31.91 -3.06
C SER A 332 -40.96 30.54 -2.53
N ILE A 333 -41.50 30.59 -1.30
CA ILE A 333 -42.23 29.54 -0.58
C ILE A 333 -43.59 29.24 -1.26
N PHE A 334 -44.10 28.02 -1.05
CA PHE A 334 -45.51 27.52 -1.06
C PHE A 334 -45.75 26.33 -2.02
N PRO A 335 -46.74 25.46 -1.74
CA PRO A 335 -46.93 24.65 -0.54
C PRO A 335 -47.02 23.14 -0.88
N ALA A 336 -46.99 22.31 0.16
CA ALA A 336 -47.17 20.87 0.08
C ALA A 336 -48.54 20.49 -0.52
N ASP A 337 -48.55 19.54 -1.44
CA ASP A 337 -49.73 18.74 -1.73
C ASP A 337 -49.41 17.26 -1.87
N GLN A 338 -50.29 16.47 -1.25
CA GLN A 338 -50.19 15.06 -0.97
C GLN A 338 -50.52 14.24 -2.21
N HIS A 339 -49.64 13.32 -2.61
CA HIS A 339 -50.09 12.08 -3.24
C HIS A 339 -49.18 10.91 -2.85
N ARG A 340 -49.72 10.06 -1.98
CA ARG A 340 -49.32 8.65 -1.85
C ARG A 340 -49.69 7.92 -3.13
N ASN A 341 -48.78 7.09 -3.64
CA ASN A 341 -49.06 5.70 -3.98
C ASN A 341 -47.76 4.89 -4.02
N ASP A 342 -47.91 3.68 -3.49
CA ASP A 342 -46.87 2.75 -3.02
C ASP A 342 -46.08 2.01 -4.10
N ALA A 343 -44.95 1.46 -3.62
CA ALA A 343 -44.23 0.25 -4.06
C ALA A 343 -43.20 0.40 -5.20
N THR A 344 -41.91 0.55 -4.84
CA THR A 344 -40.99 -0.58 -4.57
C THR A 344 -39.70 -0.05 -3.94
N ASN A 345 -39.46 -0.37 -2.68
CA ASN A 345 -38.21 -0.05 -1.97
C ASN A 345 -37.07 -0.96 -2.49
N LEU A 346 -36.15 -0.41 -3.30
CA LEU A 346 -34.75 -0.84 -3.27
C LEU A 346 -33.99 0.24 -2.50
N ARG A 347 -33.70 -0.04 -1.23
CA ARG A 347 -32.85 0.83 -0.41
C ARG A 347 -31.41 0.65 -0.83
N THR A 348 -30.84 1.74 -1.33
CA THR A 348 -29.48 1.91 -1.83
C THR A 348 -28.44 1.83 -0.71
N TYR A 349 -27.30 1.22 -1.06
CA TYR A 349 -26.08 0.91 -0.29
C TYR A 349 -25.59 2.00 0.70
N GLN A 350 -25.17 1.57 1.90
CA GLN A 350 -24.50 2.38 2.94
C GLN A 350 -23.07 1.88 3.21
N GLU A 351 -22.07 2.76 3.06
CA GLU A 351 -20.71 2.83 3.65
C GLU A 351 -19.92 1.50 3.85
N SER A 352 -18.77 1.35 3.19
CA SER A 352 -17.77 0.32 3.51
C SER A 352 -17.18 0.54 4.91
N ILE A 353 -17.11 -0.50 5.72
CA ILE A 353 -16.56 -0.43 7.09
C ILE A 353 -15.03 -0.42 7.04
N ASN A 354 -14.40 0.58 7.66
CA ASN A 354 -12.95 0.62 7.85
C ASN A 354 -12.57 -0.17 9.13
N TRP A 355 -12.18 -1.43 8.95
CA TRP A 355 -11.85 -2.34 10.05
C TRP A 355 -10.57 -1.95 10.81
N LEU A 356 -9.61 -1.30 10.14
CA LEU A 356 -8.44 -0.69 10.79
C LEU A 356 -8.87 0.40 11.78
N ALA A 357 -9.75 1.31 11.36
CA ALA A 357 -10.24 2.40 12.21
C ALA A 357 -11.07 1.87 13.40
N GLN A 358 -11.86 0.82 13.20
CA GLN A 358 -12.58 0.16 14.28
C GLN A 358 -11.62 -0.47 15.29
N GLY A 359 -10.61 -1.22 14.83
CA GLY A 359 -9.58 -1.80 15.70
C GLY A 359 -8.79 -0.71 16.47
N GLU A 360 -8.48 0.41 15.82
CA GLU A 360 -7.84 1.57 16.47
C GLU A 360 -8.72 2.21 17.55
N ASN A 361 -10.03 2.36 17.29
CA ASN A 361 -10.97 2.90 18.27
C ASN A 361 -11.06 2.00 19.50
N PHE A 362 -11.08 0.67 19.33
CA PHE A 362 -11.00 -0.27 20.43
C PHE A 362 -9.69 -0.18 21.20
N SER A 363 -8.55 -0.07 20.50
CA SER A 363 -7.26 0.15 21.15
C SER A 363 -7.24 1.45 21.98
N LYS A 364 -7.86 2.54 21.49
CA LYS A 364 -7.96 3.81 22.21
C LYS A 364 -8.84 3.68 23.46
N ILE A 365 -10.01 3.07 23.34
CA ILE A 365 -10.92 2.81 24.47
C ILE A 365 -10.22 1.92 25.51
N ALA A 366 -9.59 0.83 25.09
CA ALA A 366 -8.83 -0.05 25.96
C ALA A 366 -7.71 0.72 26.69
N SER A 367 -6.95 1.56 25.98
CA SER A 367 -5.87 2.36 26.56
C SER A 367 -6.34 3.45 27.54
N SER A 368 -7.56 3.97 27.40
CA SER A 368 -8.13 4.97 28.33
C SER A 368 -8.46 4.42 29.71
N VAL A 369 -8.49 3.08 29.85
CA VAL A 369 -8.76 2.36 31.10
C VAL A 369 -7.46 1.91 31.79
N ALA A 370 -6.30 2.09 31.16
CA ALA A 370 -5.00 1.67 31.71
C ALA A 370 -4.42 2.75 32.65
N ASP A 371 -4.20 2.37 33.91
CA ASP A 371 -3.64 3.25 34.94
C ASP A 371 -2.16 3.56 34.65
N SER A 372 -1.80 4.85 34.59
CA SER A 372 -0.51 5.34 34.08
C SER A 372 0.66 5.25 35.07
N GLY A 373 0.74 4.19 35.89
CA GLY A 373 1.75 4.13 36.97
C GLY A 373 2.07 2.76 37.57
N VAL A 374 1.75 1.64 36.92
CA VAL A 374 2.05 0.29 37.46
C VAL A 374 3.18 -0.35 36.66
N GLU A 375 4.24 -0.82 37.33
CA GLU A 375 5.34 -1.58 36.72
C GLU A 375 4.78 -2.86 36.07
N MET A 376 4.93 -2.98 34.74
CA MET A 376 4.35 -4.05 33.93
C MET A 376 5.30 -5.24 33.76
N TRP A 377 4.87 -6.44 34.15
CA TRP A 377 5.67 -7.68 34.04
C TRP A 377 7.09 -7.60 34.61
N PHE A 378 7.38 -6.62 35.49
CA PHE A 378 8.61 -6.55 36.25
C PHE A 378 8.47 -7.44 37.48
N ASP A 379 9.21 -8.55 37.50
CA ASP A 379 9.45 -9.25 38.75
C ASP A 379 10.53 -8.50 39.55
N SER A 380 10.40 -8.53 40.87
CA SER A 380 11.21 -7.76 41.86
C SER A 380 12.71 -8.10 41.88
N SER A 381 13.17 -9.06 41.06
CA SER A 381 14.56 -9.46 40.90
C SER A 381 15.17 -8.89 39.62
N ASN A 382 15.72 -7.68 39.71
CA ASN A 382 16.56 -7.09 38.67
C ASN A 382 17.99 -7.65 38.80
N ASP A 383 18.22 -8.90 38.37
CA ASP A 383 19.57 -9.47 38.32
C ASP A 383 20.34 -8.91 37.10
N PRO A 384 21.39 -8.09 37.30
CA PRO A 384 22.19 -7.51 36.23
C PRO A 384 22.97 -8.53 35.38
N LEU A 385 23.03 -9.81 35.78
CA LEU A 385 23.63 -10.90 35.00
C LEU A 385 22.67 -11.56 34.00
N THR A 386 21.39 -11.19 34.00
CA THR A 386 20.40 -11.74 33.07
C THR A 386 20.71 -11.28 31.65
N TYR A 387 20.88 -12.23 30.71
CA TYR A 387 21.08 -11.94 29.29
C TYR A 387 19.98 -11.01 28.76
N ARG A 388 20.34 -9.98 28.00
CA ARG A 388 19.35 -9.11 27.33
C ARG A 388 19.61 -9.12 25.84
N PRO A 389 18.65 -9.52 25.00
CA PRO A 389 18.82 -9.53 23.57
C PRO A 389 18.88 -8.09 23.05
N ILE A 390 19.73 -7.84 22.05
CA ILE A 390 19.79 -6.55 21.37
C ILE A 390 19.09 -6.72 20.04
N LEU A 391 17.93 -6.08 19.90
CA LEU A 391 17.04 -6.33 18.78
C LEU A 391 17.33 -5.41 17.58
N SER A 392 17.30 -6.00 16.39
CA SER A 392 17.06 -5.27 15.15
C SER A 392 16.09 -6.07 14.30
N TRP A 393 15.15 -5.41 13.62
CA TRP A 393 14.04 -6.09 12.97
C TRP A 393 13.73 -5.45 11.62
N GLY A 394 13.04 -6.23 10.80
CA GLY A 394 12.60 -5.82 9.48
C GLY A 394 11.47 -6.73 9.01
N SER A 395 10.58 -6.17 8.20
CA SER A 395 9.47 -6.91 7.63
C SER A 395 9.35 -6.64 6.14
N PHE A 396 8.76 -7.60 5.43
CA PHE A 396 8.41 -7.46 4.04
C PHE A 396 7.12 -8.23 3.79
N ALA A 397 6.24 -7.64 2.98
CA ALA A 397 4.95 -8.21 2.65
C ALA A 397 4.72 -8.08 1.15
N THR A 398 4.16 -9.12 0.51
CA THR A 398 3.82 -9.12 -0.91
C THR A 398 2.61 -9.98 -1.18
N CYS A 399 1.78 -9.56 -2.14
CA CYS A 399 0.57 -10.28 -2.52
C CYS A 399 0.85 -11.68 -3.10
N GLY A 400 2.10 -11.95 -3.52
CA GLY A 400 2.47 -13.22 -4.12
C GLY A 400 1.68 -13.46 -5.41
N ARG A 401 0.90 -14.54 -5.45
CA ARG A 401 0.01 -14.89 -6.59
C ARG A 401 -1.48 -14.71 -6.30
N ARG A 402 -1.85 -14.26 -5.10
CA ARG A 402 -3.24 -13.94 -4.75
C ARG A 402 -3.69 -12.65 -5.47
N GLU A 403 -5.00 -12.46 -5.53
CA GLU A 403 -5.61 -11.27 -6.12
C GLU A 403 -5.55 -10.06 -5.19
N THR A 404 -5.68 -10.29 -3.88
CA THR A 404 -5.74 -9.29 -2.81
C THR A 404 -4.70 -9.58 -1.74
N MET A 405 -4.21 -8.54 -1.06
CA MET A 405 -3.36 -8.66 0.13
C MET A 405 -4.24 -8.64 1.38
N GLU A 406 -4.61 -9.83 1.86
CA GLU A 406 -5.40 -10.07 3.08
C GLU A 406 -4.53 -10.14 4.33
N ASP A 407 -3.24 -10.48 4.16
CA ASP A 407 -2.24 -10.42 5.23
C ASP A 407 -1.98 -9.00 5.72
N THR A 408 -1.74 -8.88 7.03
CA THR A 408 -1.16 -7.68 7.64
C THR A 408 -0.26 -8.02 8.81
N HIS A 409 0.45 -7.04 9.33
CA HIS A 409 1.34 -7.22 10.47
C HIS A 409 1.50 -5.92 11.25
N PHE A 410 1.95 -6.03 12.50
CA PHE A 410 2.43 -4.88 13.27
C PHE A 410 3.81 -5.15 13.85
N LEU A 411 4.58 -4.06 14.01
CA LEU A 411 5.86 -4.04 14.68
C LEU A 411 5.76 -3.03 15.82
N MET A 412 5.81 -3.49 17.06
CA MET A 412 5.73 -2.63 18.24
C MET A 412 6.96 -2.86 19.13
N PRO A 413 8.14 -2.39 18.70
CA PRO A 413 9.33 -2.37 19.52
C PRO A 413 9.18 -1.35 20.65
N ASN A 414 9.79 -1.62 21.80
CA ASN A 414 9.79 -0.74 22.97
C ASN A 414 8.35 -0.38 23.41
N MET A 415 7.51 -1.40 23.53
CA MET A 415 6.15 -1.21 24.01
C MET A 415 6.23 -0.49 25.37
N PHE A 416 5.50 0.62 25.51
CA PHE A 416 5.47 1.49 26.70
C PHE A 416 6.64 2.42 26.97
N ASN A 417 7.54 2.65 25.99
CA ASN A 417 8.83 3.30 26.24
C ASN A 417 9.73 2.48 27.20
N GLU A 418 9.40 1.21 27.44
CA GLU A 418 10.26 0.27 28.15
C GLU A 418 11.19 -0.38 27.13
N GLU A 419 12.50 -0.27 27.36
CA GLU A 419 13.51 -0.76 26.41
C GLU A 419 13.55 -2.30 26.28
N ASP A 420 12.96 -3.03 27.23
CA ASP A 420 13.05 -4.49 27.34
C ASP A 420 11.75 -5.23 26.96
N ILE A 421 10.74 -4.54 26.40
CA ILE A 421 9.46 -5.16 26.01
C ILE A 421 9.16 -4.91 24.53
N HIS A 422 9.02 -5.98 23.75
CA HIS A 422 8.78 -5.89 22.30
C HIS A 422 7.68 -6.84 21.88
N VAL A 423 6.82 -6.39 20.96
CA VAL A 423 5.74 -7.21 20.40
C VAL A 423 5.75 -7.14 18.89
N PHE A 424 5.65 -8.29 18.25
CA PHE A 424 5.53 -8.44 16.81
C PHE A 424 4.36 -9.37 16.51
N GLY A 425 3.61 -9.12 15.43
CA GLY A 425 2.51 -9.99 15.06
C GLY A 425 2.24 -10.00 13.56
N ILE A 426 1.87 -11.17 13.04
CA ILE A 426 1.41 -11.38 11.67
C ILE A 426 -0.02 -11.92 11.75
N PHE A 427 -0.86 -11.39 10.88
CA PHE A 427 -2.22 -11.86 10.66
C PHE A 427 -2.35 -12.19 9.19
N ASP A 428 -2.66 -13.44 8.90
CA ASP A 428 -2.85 -13.92 7.54
C ASP A 428 -4.35 -14.14 7.34
N GLY A 429 -4.91 -13.29 6.46
CA GLY A 429 -6.34 -13.12 6.29
C GLY A 429 -6.90 -14.12 5.30
N HIS A 430 -8.10 -14.63 5.60
CA HIS A 430 -8.84 -15.46 4.67
C HIS A 430 -10.31 -15.08 4.65
N ARG A 431 -10.93 -15.25 3.47
CA ARG A 431 -12.32 -14.80 3.22
C ARG A 431 -12.44 -13.28 3.40
N GLY A 432 -11.35 -12.55 3.08
CA GLY A 432 -11.24 -11.10 3.16
C GLY A 432 -10.33 -10.61 4.29
N ALA A 433 -9.81 -9.39 4.14
CA ALA A 433 -8.81 -8.81 5.06
C ALA A 433 -9.38 -8.32 6.42
N ALA A 434 -10.71 -8.25 6.58
CA ALA A 434 -11.37 -7.55 7.69
C ALA A 434 -10.92 -8.02 9.09
N ALA A 435 -10.82 -9.34 9.30
CA ALA A 435 -10.39 -9.91 10.58
C ALA A 435 -8.93 -9.59 10.88
N ALA A 436 -8.06 -9.70 9.86
CA ALA A 436 -6.63 -9.40 9.94
C ALA A 436 -6.38 -7.91 10.24
N GLU A 437 -7.03 -7.02 9.50
CA GLU A 437 -6.98 -5.56 9.68
C GLU A 437 -7.42 -5.12 11.08
N PHE A 438 -8.57 -5.61 11.53
CA PHE A 438 -9.07 -5.31 12.88
C PHE A 438 -8.08 -5.78 13.95
N SER A 439 -7.58 -7.00 13.80
CA SER A 439 -6.72 -7.66 14.78
C SER A 439 -5.34 -7.01 14.88
N ALA A 440 -4.77 -6.54 13.77
CA ALA A 440 -3.50 -5.82 13.76
C ALA A 440 -3.53 -4.51 14.58
N ARG A 441 -4.71 -3.94 14.82
CA ARG A 441 -4.89 -2.73 15.62
C ARG A 441 -5.43 -3.02 17.02
N ALA A 442 -6.33 -3.99 17.18
CA ALA A 442 -6.96 -4.31 18.45
C ALA A 442 -6.05 -5.12 19.40
N LEU A 443 -5.33 -6.12 18.88
CA LEU A 443 -4.52 -7.04 19.70
C LEU A 443 -3.41 -6.32 20.50
N PRO A 444 -2.62 -5.41 19.89
CA PRO A 444 -1.66 -4.59 20.65
C PRO A 444 -2.32 -3.77 21.77
N GLY A 445 -3.54 -3.25 21.51
CA GLY A 445 -4.32 -2.51 22.49
C GLY A 445 -4.72 -3.36 23.69
N TYR A 446 -5.17 -4.59 23.48
CA TYR A 446 -5.50 -5.51 24.57
C TYR A 446 -4.27 -5.94 25.36
N LEU A 447 -3.19 -6.33 24.70
CA LEU A 447 -1.91 -6.64 25.37
C LEU A 447 -1.48 -5.49 26.27
N LYS A 448 -1.64 -4.26 25.78
CA LYS A 448 -1.30 -3.06 26.53
C LYS A 448 -2.12 -2.93 27.83
N THR A 449 -3.41 -3.24 27.79
CA THR A 449 -4.24 -3.19 29.01
C THR A 449 -4.00 -4.33 29.99
N LEU A 450 -3.51 -5.47 29.51
CA LEU A 450 -3.42 -6.70 30.28
C LEU A 450 -2.08 -6.87 31.00
N GLY A 451 -1.03 -6.19 30.54
CA GLY A 451 0.31 -6.45 31.06
C GLY A 451 0.61 -5.98 32.49
N SER A 452 -0.28 -5.19 33.10
CA SER A 452 -0.24 -4.89 34.53
C SER A 452 -1.13 -5.81 35.38
N ARG A 453 -1.92 -6.68 34.75
CA ARG A 453 -3.01 -7.44 35.40
C ARG A 453 -2.84 -8.95 35.34
N SER A 454 -1.96 -9.46 34.48
CA SER A 454 -1.83 -10.89 34.16
C SER A 454 -0.40 -11.23 33.75
N SER A 455 -0.05 -12.52 33.76
CA SER A 455 1.27 -12.96 33.25
C SER A 455 1.39 -12.68 31.74
N PRO A 456 2.59 -12.59 31.15
CA PRO A 456 2.75 -12.40 29.71
C PRO A 456 2.01 -13.44 28.85
N ALA A 457 2.01 -14.71 29.29
CA ALA A 457 1.32 -15.80 28.62
C ALA A 457 -0.21 -15.64 28.70
N ASP A 458 -0.74 -15.34 29.89
CA ASP A 458 -2.18 -15.12 30.09
C ASP A 458 -2.66 -13.89 29.32
N ALA A 459 -1.85 -12.82 29.29
CA ALA A 459 -2.15 -11.62 28.54
C ALA A 459 -2.26 -11.88 27.03
N LEU A 460 -1.38 -12.70 26.46
CA LEU A 460 -1.45 -13.12 25.05
C LEU A 460 -2.72 -13.93 24.78
N LEU A 461 -3.00 -14.95 25.60
CA LEU A 461 -4.20 -15.76 25.49
C LEU A 461 -5.46 -14.90 25.54
N GLU A 462 -5.56 -14.03 26.53
CA GLU A 462 -6.73 -13.16 26.72
C GLU A 462 -6.82 -12.10 25.61
N ALA A 463 -5.70 -11.56 25.11
CA ALA A 463 -5.70 -10.61 24.00
C ALA A 463 -6.23 -11.24 22.70
N PHE A 464 -5.85 -12.48 22.36
CA PHE A 464 -6.39 -13.19 21.19
C PHE A 464 -7.90 -13.41 21.33
N VAL A 465 -8.35 -13.96 22.47
CA VAL A 465 -9.76 -14.24 22.71
C VAL A 465 -10.60 -12.96 22.73
N LYS A 466 -10.11 -11.88 23.37
CA LYS A 466 -10.80 -10.59 23.37
C LYS A 466 -10.87 -9.96 21.99
N THR A 467 -9.81 -10.08 21.19
CA THR A 467 -9.78 -9.57 19.81
C THR A 467 -10.84 -10.29 18.97
N ASP A 468 -10.95 -11.62 19.08
CA ASP A 468 -11.99 -12.41 18.41
C ASP A 468 -13.41 -12.03 18.82
N VAL A 469 -13.67 -11.95 20.13
CA VAL A 469 -14.98 -11.56 20.63
C VAL A 469 -15.35 -10.15 20.16
N ALA A 470 -14.42 -9.20 20.23
CA ALA A 470 -14.65 -7.83 19.78
C ALA A 470 -14.94 -7.75 18.29
N PHE A 471 -14.14 -8.42 17.46
CA PHE A 471 -14.34 -8.46 16.02
C PHE A 471 -15.71 -9.05 15.65
N ARG A 472 -16.07 -10.21 16.23
CA ARG A 472 -17.35 -10.86 15.93
C ARG A 472 -18.55 -10.04 16.38
N ASN A 473 -18.46 -9.34 17.51
CA ASN A 473 -19.51 -8.43 17.96
C ASN A 473 -19.68 -7.24 16.99
N GLU A 474 -18.58 -6.68 16.51
CA GLU A 474 -18.61 -5.58 15.54
C GLU A 474 -19.17 -6.06 14.19
N LEU A 475 -18.76 -7.25 13.74
CA LEU A 475 -19.28 -7.91 12.55
C LEU A 475 -20.80 -8.15 12.62
N ASP A 476 -21.30 -8.66 13.75
CA ASP A 476 -22.73 -8.85 13.98
C ASP A 476 -23.51 -7.51 14.04
N SER A 477 -22.94 -6.50 14.71
CA SER A 477 -23.49 -5.14 14.73
C SER A 477 -23.60 -4.54 13.32
N CYS A 478 -22.58 -4.74 12.49
CA CYS A 478 -22.53 -4.30 11.12
C CYS A 478 -23.58 -4.99 10.24
N ARG A 479 -23.72 -6.32 10.36
CA ARG A 479 -24.76 -7.09 9.65
C ARG A 479 -26.18 -6.64 10.03
N LYS A 480 -26.41 -6.31 11.31
CA LYS A 480 -27.72 -5.85 11.81
C LYS A 480 -28.07 -4.42 11.39
N SER A 481 -27.08 -3.52 11.37
CA SER A 481 -27.31 -2.09 11.15
C SER A 481 -27.45 -1.71 9.67
N LYS A 482 -26.77 -2.40 8.75
CA LYS A 482 -26.67 -1.96 7.35
C LYS A 482 -27.62 -2.63 6.36
N GLY A 483 -28.45 -3.60 6.78
CA GLY A 483 -29.40 -4.27 5.88
C GLY A 483 -28.77 -5.04 4.71
N VAL A 484 -27.44 -5.15 4.68
CA VAL A 484 -26.68 -5.88 3.65
C VAL A 484 -26.70 -7.35 4.01
N ILE A 485 -27.52 -8.09 3.27
CA ILE A 485 -27.59 -9.55 3.31
C ILE A 485 -26.45 -10.08 2.45
N GLN A 486 -25.19 -9.97 2.90
CA GLN A 486 -24.24 -11.04 2.57
C GLN A 486 -24.42 -12.11 3.64
N LYS A 487 -25.37 -13.01 3.38
CA LYS A 487 -25.79 -14.06 4.31
C LYS A 487 -24.65 -15.00 4.72
N ASP A 488 -23.54 -15.00 3.98
CA ASP A 488 -22.42 -15.93 4.10
C ASP A 488 -21.04 -15.23 4.22
N TRP A 489 -20.98 -13.96 4.67
CA TRP A 489 -19.71 -13.24 4.83
C TRP A 489 -19.12 -13.38 6.23
N HIS A 490 -18.22 -14.36 6.41
CA HIS A 490 -17.57 -14.66 7.70
C HIS A 490 -16.03 -14.57 7.56
N PRO A 491 -15.46 -13.36 7.49
CA PRO A 491 -14.01 -13.17 7.40
C PRO A 491 -13.29 -13.76 8.63
N GLY A 492 -12.09 -14.28 8.40
CA GLY A 492 -11.23 -14.81 9.44
C GLY A 492 -9.77 -14.50 9.18
N CYS A 493 -8.93 -14.70 10.18
CA CYS A 493 -7.48 -14.65 10.01
C CYS A 493 -6.78 -15.62 10.95
N THR A 494 -5.67 -16.16 10.48
CA THR A 494 -4.66 -16.76 11.35
C THR A 494 -3.86 -15.65 12.00
N ALA A 495 -3.27 -15.96 13.15
CA ALA A 495 -2.55 -14.98 13.94
C ALA A 495 -1.37 -15.63 14.65
N VAL A 496 -0.20 -15.05 14.49
CA VAL A 496 0.97 -15.37 15.31
C VAL A 496 1.55 -14.11 15.92
N ALA A 497 1.84 -14.13 17.22
CA ALA A 497 2.42 -13.01 17.94
C ALA A 497 3.62 -13.46 18.78
N ALA A 498 4.69 -12.67 18.75
CA ALA A 498 5.88 -12.85 19.57
C ALA A 498 5.99 -11.67 20.55
N LEU A 499 5.96 -11.99 21.85
CA LEU A 499 6.14 -11.05 22.96
C LEU A 499 7.47 -11.37 23.64
N ILE A 500 8.41 -10.42 23.57
CA ILE A 500 9.70 -10.50 24.27
C ILE A 500 9.59 -9.62 25.51
N VAL A 501 9.80 -10.21 26.68
CA VAL A 501 9.90 -9.52 27.97
C VAL A 501 11.27 -9.86 28.55
N ARG A 502 12.19 -8.91 28.50
CA ARG A 502 13.62 -9.09 28.82
C ARG A 502 14.22 -10.24 28.00
N ASN A 503 14.51 -11.38 28.64
CA ASN A 503 15.09 -12.56 28.02
C ASN A 503 14.07 -13.68 27.79
N LYS A 504 12.79 -13.46 28.07
CA LYS A 504 11.74 -14.44 27.84
C LYS A 504 11.01 -14.10 26.56
N LEU A 505 10.94 -15.07 25.66
CA LEU A 505 10.16 -15.01 24.44
C LEU A 505 8.90 -15.86 24.61
N PHE A 506 7.74 -15.23 24.47
CA PHE A 506 6.45 -15.89 24.41
C PHE A 506 5.93 -15.85 22.97
N VAL A 507 5.59 -17.00 22.41
CA VAL A 507 4.98 -17.09 21.07
C VAL A 507 3.55 -17.60 21.22
N ALA A 508 2.60 -16.83 20.72
CA ALA A 508 1.19 -17.19 20.62
C ALA A 508 0.84 -17.51 19.17
N ASN A 509 0.33 -18.70 18.87
CA ASN A 509 -0.07 -19.09 17.51
C ASN A 509 -1.51 -19.62 17.43
N ALA A 510 -2.30 -19.10 16.50
CA ALA A 510 -3.61 -19.59 16.13
C ALA A 510 -3.72 -19.65 14.59
N GLY A 511 -3.66 -20.85 14.02
CA GLY A 511 -3.63 -21.11 12.57
C GLY A 511 -2.30 -21.66 12.09
N ASP A 512 -1.94 -21.43 10.83
CA ASP A 512 -0.79 -21.99 10.12
C ASP A 512 0.32 -20.98 9.79
N CYS A 513 0.20 -19.74 10.26
CA CYS A 513 1.36 -18.91 10.51
C CYS A 513 2.38 -19.66 11.40
N ARG A 514 3.67 -19.40 11.19
CA ARG A 514 4.73 -20.06 11.97
C ARG A 514 5.83 -19.10 12.41
N THR A 515 6.34 -19.37 13.62
CA THR A 515 7.52 -18.71 14.19
C THR A 515 8.63 -19.74 14.42
N ILE A 516 9.85 -19.40 13.98
CA ILE A 516 11.05 -20.20 14.23
C ILE A 516 12.16 -19.36 14.87
N LEU A 517 12.95 -20.00 15.72
CA LEU A 517 14.15 -19.45 16.35
C LEU A 517 15.39 -20.12 15.75
N CYS A 518 16.38 -19.32 15.37
CA CYS A 518 17.70 -19.82 15.04
C CYS A 518 18.59 -19.80 16.28
N ARG A 519 18.95 -20.99 16.78
CA ARG A 519 19.87 -21.17 17.90
C ARG A 519 21.09 -21.98 17.47
N ALA A 520 22.28 -21.40 17.63
CA ALA A 520 23.56 -22.06 17.38
C ALA A 520 23.65 -22.82 16.04
N GLY A 521 23.19 -22.24 14.93
CA GLY A 521 23.18 -22.99 13.66
C GLY A 521 21.81 -23.51 13.22
N CYS A 522 20.90 -23.75 14.16
CA CYS A 522 19.79 -24.67 13.92
C CYS A 522 18.43 -23.97 14.03
N ALA A 523 17.49 -24.38 13.17
CA ALA A 523 16.11 -23.91 13.20
C ALA A 523 15.30 -24.68 14.25
N PHE A 524 14.68 -23.98 15.19
CA PHE A 524 13.76 -24.51 16.18
C PHE A 524 12.37 -23.91 15.95
N ALA A 525 11.38 -24.74 15.66
CA ALA A 525 10.00 -24.26 15.57
C ALA A 525 9.48 -23.92 16.97
N LEU A 526 8.97 -22.69 17.13
CA LEU A 526 8.38 -22.21 18.39
C LEU A 526 6.84 -22.27 18.38
N SER A 527 6.25 -22.61 17.25
CA SER A 527 4.81 -22.83 17.09
C SER A 527 4.54 -24.07 16.23
N LYS A 528 3.35 -24.64 16.37
CA LYS A 528 2.84 -25.70 15.49
C LYS A 528 1.71 -25.18 14.62
N ASP A 529 1.61 -25.72 13.41
CA ASP A 529 0.53 -25.38 12.50
C ASP A 529 -0.79 -26.00 12.99
N HIS A 530 -1.82 -25.18 13.07
CA HIS A 530 -3.16 -25.59 13.45
C HIS A 530 -4.04 -25.79 12.22
N VAL A 531 -3.82 -26.91 11.52
CA VAL A 531 -4.57 -27.31 10.33
C VAL A 531 -5.31 -28.63 10.54
N ALA A 532 -6.40 -28.85 9.80
CA ALA A 532 -7.26 -30.02 9.99
C ALA A 532 -6.61 -31.36 9.60
N SER A 533 -5.47 -31.30 8.90
CA SER A 533 -4.63 -32.47 8.63
C SER A 533 -3.86 -32.95 9.87
N CYS A 534 -3.67 -32.08 10.87
CA CYS A 534 -3.13 -32.47 12.17
C CYS A 534 -4.17 -33.26 12.96
N LEU A 535 -3.82 -34.49 13.40
CA LEU A 535 -4.77 -35.39 14.06
C LEU A 535 -5.34 -34.80 15.36
N GLU A 536 -4.49 -34.23 16.20
CA GLU A 536 -4.88 -33.62 17.49
C GLU A 536 -5.88 -32.47 17.28
N GLU A 537 -5.63 -31.61 16.29
CA GLU A 537 -6.51 -30.49 15.96
C GLU A 537 -7.82 -30.96 15.33
N ARG A 538 -7.79 -31.99 14.49
CA ARG A 538 -9.00 -32.60 13.92
C ARG A 538 -9.89 -33.21 14.99
N GLU A 539 -9.30 -33.92 15.94
CA GLU A 539 -10.02 -34.48 17.09
C GLU A 539 -10.59 -33.37 17.97
N ARG A 540 -9.81 -32.31 18.25
CA ARG A 540 -10.29 -31.13 18.99
C ARG A 540 -11.50 -30.49 18.32
N VAL A 541 -11.43 -30.23 17.01
CA VAL A 541 -12.55 -29.64 16.24
C VAL A 541 -13.79 -30.54 16.31
N THR A 542 -13.62 -31.86 16.14
CA THR A 542 -14.72 -32.83 16.19
C THR A 542 -15.35 -32.89 17.59
N ASN A 543 -14.53 -32.90 18.65
CA ASN A 543 -14.99 -32.92 20.04
C ASN A 543 -15.71 -31.62 20.43
N ALA A 544 -15.33 -30.49 19.82
CA ALA A 544 -16.02 -29.21 19.95
C ALA A 544 -17.31 -29.10 19.12
N GLY A 545 -17.74 -30.20 18.46
CA GLY A 545 -18.97 -30.26 17.66
C GLY A 545 -18.81 -29.81 16.20
N GLY A 546 -17.58 -29.52 15.77
CA GLY A 546 -17.27 -29.18 14.37
C GLY A 546 -17.32 -30.40 13.46
N GLN A 547 -17.60 -30.16 12.18
CA GLN A 547 -17.51 -31.21 11.15
C GLN A 547 -16.18 -31.06 10.40
N VAL A 548 -15.49 -32.18 10.17
CA VAL A 548 -14.29 -32.20 9.32
C VAL A 548 -14.51 -33.19 8.18
N LYS A 549 -14.21 -32.79 6.95
CA LYS A 549 -14.39 -33.61 5.74
C LYS A 549 -13.12 -33.59 4.91
N TRP A 550 -12.82 -34.73 4.27
CA TRP A 550 -11.77 -34.79 3.25
C TRP A 550 -12.27 -34.16 1.96
N GLN A 551 -11.59 -33.13 1.46
CA GLN A 551 -11.97 -32.35 0.29
C GLN A 551 -10.71 -31.82 -0.41
N VAL A 552 -10.60 -32.06 -1.72
CA VAL A 552 -9.48 -31.58 -2.56
C VAL A 552 -8.13 -31.93 -1.90
N ASP A 553 -7.91 -33.23 -1.69
CA ASP A 553 -6.66 -33.81 -1.18
C ASP A 553 -6.19 -33.35 0.23
N THR A 554 -7.04 -32.70 1.01
CA THR A 554 -6.76 -32.31 2.40
C THR A 554 -8.01 -32.36 3.29
N TRP A 555 -7.83 -32.34 4.61
CA TRP A 555 -8.93 -32.21 5.57
C TRP A 555 -9.37 -30.76 5.69
N ARG A 556 -10.68 -30.52 5.74
CA ARG A 556 -11.28 -29.18 5.83
C ARG A 556 -12.41 -29.12 6.85
N VAL A 557 -12.53 -28.00 7.54
CA VAL A 557 -13.48 -27.74 8.63
C VAL A 557 -14.75 -27.05 8.11
N GLY A 558 -15.89 -27.57 8.55
CA GLY A 558 -17.20 -26.97 8.32
C GLY A 558 -17.65 -26.97 6.86
N SER A 559 -18.75 -26.26 6.59
CA SER A 559 -19.25 -26.00 5.24
C SER A 559 -18.39 -25.00 4.46
N ALA A 560 -17.64 -24.14 5.17
CA ALA A 560 -16.72 -23.16 4.60
C ALA A 560 -15.45 -23.78 3.99
N ALA A 561 -15.22 -25.08 4.19
CA ALA A 561 -14.06 -25.79 3.66
C ALA A 561 -12.71 -25.17 4.11
N LEU A 562 -12.64 -24.73 5.37
CA LEU A 562 -11.47 -24.06 5.93
C LEU A 562 -10.36 -25.08 6.27
N GLN A 563 -9.11 -24.76 5.93
CA GLN A 563 -7.98 -25.64 6.22
C GLN A 563 -7.49 -25.52 7.66
N VAL A 564 -7.51 -24.31 8.21
CA VAL A 564 -7.10 -24.01 9.58
C VAL A 564 -8.17 -24.40 10.59
N THR A 565 -7.72 -24.75 11.79
CA THR A 565 -8.57 -25.17 12.91
C THR A 565 -8.63 -24.13 14.03
N ARG A 566 -7.81 -23.09 13.96
CA ARG A 566 -7.82 -21.95 14.88
C ARG A 566 -7.70 -20.65 14.10
N SER A 567 -8.48 -19.65 14.47
CA SER A 567 -8.50 -18.33 13.82
C SER A 567 -9.21 -17.31 14.69
N ILE A 568 -8.94 -16.03 14.42
CA ILE A 568 -9.78 -14.91 14.85
C ILE A 568 -10.83 -14.67 13.76
N GLY A 569 -12.10 -14.46 14.12
CA GLY A 569 -13.18 -14.33 13.13
C GLY A 569 -13.89 -15.65 12.87
N ASP A 570 -14.21 -15.99 11.61
CA ASP A 570 -14.91 -17.23 11.22
C ASP A 570 -16.10 -17.57 12.14
N ASP A 571 -16.99 -16.60 12.35
CA ASP A 571 -18.06 -16.71 13.34
C ASP A 571 -19.06 -17.85 13.03
N ASP A 572 -19.13 -18.29 11.78
CA ASP A 572 -19.89 -19.46 11.34
C ASP A 572 -19.31 -20.81 11.80
N LEU A 573 -18.03 -20.83 12.18
CA LEU A 573 -17.32 -22.04 12.60
C LEU A 573 -17.02 -22.07 14.11
N LYS A 574 -17.41 -21.03 14.85
CA LYS A 574 -17.30 -21.00 16.31
C LYS A 574 -18.32 -21.94 16.95
N PRO A 575 -17.97 -22.63 18.05
CA PRO A 575 -16.71 -22.56 18.78
C PRO A 575 -15.63 -23.54 18.27
N ALA A 576 -15.91 -24.35 17.25
CA ALA A 576 -15.02 -25.43 16.83
C ALA A 576 -13.67 -24.90 16.28
N VAL A 577 -13.70 -23.81 15.51
CA VAL A 577 -12.51 -23.06 15.11
C VAL A 577 -12.20 -22.00 16.18
N THR A 578 -11.36 -22.33 17.16
CA THR A 578 -11.13 -21.45 18.33
C THR A 578 -10.15 -20.31 18.04
N ALA A 579 -10.29 -19.19 18.74
CA ALA A 579 -9.30 -18.11 18.75
C ALA A 579 -8.24 -18.29 19.84
N GLU A 580 -8.36 -19.31 20.70
CA GLU A 580 -7.36 -19.61 21.72
C GLU A 580 -6.03 -20.06 21.09
N PRO A 581 -4.94 -19.31 21.26
CA PRO A 581 -3.65 -19.68 20.70
C PRO A 581 -2.97 -20.79 21.50
N GLU A 582 -2.07 -21.53 20.84
CA GLU A 582 -0.98 -22.23 21.52
C GLU A 582 0.01 -21.18 22.03
N ILE A 583 0.41 -21.26 23.31
CA ILE A 583 1.45 -20.41 23.89
C ILE A 583 2.70 -21.25 24.18
N THR A 584 3.87 -20.80 23.71
CA THR A 584 5.16 -21.35 24.09
C THR A 584 6.02 -20.29 24.78
N GLU A 585 6.76 -20.68 25.82
CA GLU A 585 7.75 -19.84 26.52
C GLU A 585 9.15 -20.37 26.24
N THR A 586 10.05 -19.48 25.80
CA THR A 586 11.46 -19.79 25.55
C THR A 586 12.34 -18.79 26.28
N ILE A 587 13.32 -19.28 27.02
CA ILE A 587 14.37 -18.44 27.61
C ILE A 587 15.44 -18.22 26.54
N LEU A 588 15.64 -16.95 26.19
CA LEU A 588 16.65 -16.50 25.24
C LEU A 588 18.04 -16.53 25.88
N SER A 589 19.03 -16.89 25.08
CA SER A 589 20.44 -16.96 25.45
C SER A 589 21.33 -16.33 24.38
N VAL A 590 22.62 -16.23 24.67
CA VAL A 590 23.64 -15.75 23.72
C VAL A 590 23.77 -16.59 22.44
N GLU A 591 23.24 -17.81 22.44
CA GLU A 591 23.25 -18.70 21.29
C GLU A 591 22.13 -18.40 20.28
N ASP A 592 21.16 -17.57 20.68
CA ASP A 592 20.03 -17.18 19.84
C ASP A 592 20.42 -16.07 18.88
N GLU A 593 20.34 -16.36 17.58
CA GLU A 593 20.81 -15.45 16.54
C GLU A 593 19.68 -14.57 16.01
N PHE A 594 18.55 -15.17 15.64
CA PHE A 594 17.39 -14.48 15.09
C PHE A 594 16.09 -15.28 15.22
N LEU A 595 14.99 -14.55 15.22
CA LEU A 595 13.62 -15.03 15.11
C LEU A 595 13.10 -14.75 13.68
N VAL A 596 12.33 -15.68 13.13
CA VAL A 596 11.57 -15.47 11.88
C VAL A 596 10.11 -15.82 12.12
N MET A 597 9.22 -14.91 11.75
CA MET A 597 7.77 -15.11 11.75
C MET A 597 7.29 -14.95 10.31
N ALA A 598 6.41 -15.83 9.82
CA ALA A 598 5.80 -15.64 8.51
C ALA A 598 4.42 -16.29 8.38
N SER A 599 3.65 -15.84 7.38
CA SER A 599 2.43 -16.50 6.91
C SER A 599 2.72 -17.79 6.14
N ASP A 600 1.68 -18.58 5.89
CA ASP A 600 1.76 -19.86 5.19
C ASP A 600 2.39 -19.73 3.78
N GLY A 601 2.23 -18.57 3.14
CA GLY A 601 2.81 -18.27 1.83
C GLY A 601 4.34 -18.37 1.79
N LEU A 602 5.04 -18.28 2.92
CA LEU A 602 6.45 -18.67 3.01
C LEU A 602 6.61 -20.17 3.26
N TRP A 603 5.92 -20.69 4.28
CA TRP A 603 6.15 -22.03 4.84
C TRP A 603 5.71 -23.18 3.93
N ASP A 604 4.80 -22.92 3.00
CA ASP A 604 4.34 -23.87 2.00
C ASP A 604 5.43 -24.26 0.99
N VAL A 605 6.41 -23.37 0.77
CA VAL A 605 7.41 -23.53 -0.29
C VAL A 605 8.87 -23.41 0.19
N VAL A 606 9.09 -22.96 1.43
CA VAL A 606 10.41 -22.87 2.06
C VAL A 606 10.40 -23.56 3.43
N SER A 607 11.29 -24.54 3.62
CA SER A 607 11.42 -25.24 4.90
C SER A 607 12.15 -24.42 5.96
N ASN A 608 11.94 -24.75 7.24
CA ASN A 608 12.60 -24.06 8.37
C ASN A 608 14.14 -24.02 8.25
N ALA A 609 14.75 -25.12 7.77
CA ALA A 609 16.20 -25.20 7.59
C ALA A 609 16.69 -24.31 6.43
N GLU A 610 15.92 -24.25 5.34
CA GLU A 610 16.23 -23.36 4.21
C GLU A 610 16.11 -21.90 4.60
N VAL A 611 15.11 -21.51 5.39
CA VAL A 611 14.99 -20.14 5.91
C VAL A 611 16.26 -19.72 6.66
N VAL A 612 16.77 -20.58 7.54
CA VAL A 612 18.02 -20.32 8.27
C VAL A 612 19.20 -20.19 7.32
N ASN A 613 19.32 -21.06 6.31
CA ASN A 613 20.40 -20.99 5.32
C ASN A 613 20.32 -19.70 4.48
N ILE A 614 19.13 -19.33 4.02
CA ILE A 614 18.90 -18.10 3.24
C ILE A 614 19.31 -16.88 4.08
N ILE A 615 18.91 -16.80 5.34
CA ILE A 615 19.33 -15.69 6.22
C ILE A 615 20.85 -15.70 6.42
N ARG A 616 21.47 -16.87 6.56
CA ARG A 616 22.94 -16.98 6.67
C ARG A 616 23.69 -16.53 5.43
N ASP A 617 23.12 -16.75 4.26
CA ASP A 617 23.71 -16.36 2.97
C ASP A 617 23.31 -14.94 2.53
N THR A 618 22.46 -14.26 3.31
CA THR A 618 22.06 -12.87 3.06
C THR A 618 22.83 -11.91 3.95
N VAL A 619 23.11 -10.72 3.43
CA VAL A 619 23.59 -9.58 4.23
C VAL A 619 22.73 -9.47 5.50
N LYS A 620 23.37 -9.35 6.68
CA LYS A 620 22.68 -9.39 7.97
C LYS A 620 21.97 -8.06 8.29
N GLU A 621 21.04 -7.68 7.42
CA GLU A 621 20.12 -6.58 7.57
C GLU A 621 18.69 -7.17 7.56
N PRO A 622 17.92 -7.04 8.66
CA PRO A 622 16.61 -7.69 8.79
C PRO A 622 15.63 -7.46 7.65
N GLY A 623 15.58 -6.24 7.09
CA GLY A 623 14.67 -5.89 5.99
C GLY A 623 15.05 -6.58 4.68
N MET A 624 16.34 -6.73 4.40
CA MET A 624 16.84 -7.48 3.25
C MET A 624 16.58 -8.99 3.42
N CYS A 625 16.76 -9.52 4.63
CA CYS A 625 16.46 -10.92 4.95
C CYS A 625 14.97 -11.23 4.74
N SER A 626 14.07 -10.42 5.29
CA SER A 626 12.61 -10.62 5.13
C SER A 626 12.20 -10.51 3.65
N LYS A 627 12.73 -9.53 2.92
CA LYS A 627 12.50 -9.40 1.47
C LYS A 627 13.02 -10.58 0.67
N ARG A 628 14.24 -11.07 0.98
CA ARG A 628 14.84 -12.21 0.27
C ARG A 628 14.03 -13.48 0.48
N LEU A 629 13.57 -13.74 1.70
CA LEU A 629 12.70 -14.88 2.02
C LEU A 629 11.37 -14.81 1.27
N ALA A 630 10.69 -13.67 1.30
CA ALA A 630 9.42 -13.50 0.59
C ALA A 630 9.58 -13.62 -0.93
N THR A 631 10.67 -13.08 -1.49
CA THR A 631 10.97 -13.19 -2.93
C THR A 631 11.28 -14.63 -3.32
N GLU A 632 12.05 -15.35 -2.52
CA GLU A 632 12.35 -16.77 -2.74
C GLU A 632 11.07 -17.61 -2.73
N ALA A 633 10.15 -17.37 -1.79
CA ALA A 633 8.86 -18.04 -1.77
C ALA A 633 8.00 -17.74 -3.01
N ALA A 634 7.96 -16.48 -3.46
CA ALA A 634 7.27 -16.10 -4.69
C ALA A 634 7.90 -16.77 -5.93
N GLU A 635 9.23 -16.83 -6.02
CA GLU A 635 9.98 -17.49 -7.11
C GLU A 635 9.73 -19.01 -7.15
N ARG A 636 9.58 -19.65 -5.98
CA ARG A 636 9.19 -21.06 -5.85
C ARG A 636 7.72 -21.32 -6.13
N GLY A 637 6.95 -20.26 -6.39
CA GLY A 637 5.57 -20.35 -6.83
C GLY A 637 4.55 -20.50 -5.72
N SER A 638 4.84 -19.91 -4.55
CA SER A 638 3.84 -19.68 -3.50
C SER A 638 2.56 -19.12 -4.11
N LYS A 639 1.42 -19.66 -3.65
CA LYS A 639 0.09 -19.30 -4.13
C LYS A 639 -0.62 -18.32 -3.22
N ASP A 640 -0.04 -18.02 -2.06
CA ASP A 640 -0.65 -17.18 -1.04
C ASP A 640 -0.05 -15.78 -0.96
N ASN A 641 -0.62 -14.93 -0.10
CA ASN A 641 0.05 -13.75 0.41
C ASN A 641 1.28 -14.16 1.22
N ILE A 642 2.31 -13.32 1.19
CA ILE A 642 3.59 -13.64 1.82
C ILE A 642 3.97 -12.48 2.71
N THR A 643 3.91 -12.68 4.01
CA THR A 643 4.33 -11.72 5.03
C THR A 643 5.43 -12.33 5.87
N VAL A 644 6.56 -11.65 5.99
CA VAL A 644 7.74 -12.14 6.73
C VAL A 644 8.27 -11.05 7.65
N ILE A 645 8.52 -11.40 8.91
CA ILE A 645 9.23 -10.58 9.90
C ILE A 645 10.50 -11.33 10.30
N VAL A 646 11.64 -10.64 10.25
CA VAL A 646 12.94 -11.13 10.75
C VAL A 646 13.40 -10.23 11.88
N ILE A 647 13.82 -10.83 13.01
CA ILE A 647 14.32 -10.12 14.19
C ILE A 647 15.67 -10.73 14.58
N PHE A 648 16.77 -10.00 14.44
CA PHE A 648 18.05 -10.40 15.04
C PHE A 648 18.01 -10.15 16.55
N LEU A 649 18.52 -11.12 17.31
CA LEU A 649 18.54 -11.13 18.78
C LEU A 649 19.91 -10.72 19.36
N ARG A 650 20.90 -10.53 18.47
CA ARG A 650 22.27 -10.10 18.79
C ARG A 650 22.70 -8.90 17.93
N PRO A 651 23.67 -8.09 18.39
CA PRO A 651 24.30 -7.10 17.55
C PRO A 651 24.91 -7.75 16.31
N VAL A 652 24.59 -7.19 15.15
CA VAL A 652 25.22 -7.55 13.88
C VAL A 652 26.41 -6.62 13.64
N SER A 653 27.60 -7.19 13.45
CA SER A 653 28.80 -6.41 13.18
C SER A 653 28.75 -5.70 11.82
N THR A 654 29.50 -4.61 11.65
CA THR A 654 29.62 -3.90 10.37
C THR A 654 30.13 -4.80 9.25
N ALA A 655 30.95 -5.81 9.56
CA ALA A 655 31.44 -6.78 8.57
C ALA A 655 30.35 -7.73 8.08
N GLU A 656 29.48 -8.22 8.97
CA GLU A 656 28.30 -9.04 8.65
C GLU A 656 27.21 -8.27 7.87
N ARG A 657 27.31 -6.94 7.77
CA ARG A 657 26.41 -6.08 6.97
C ARG A 657 26.92 -5.78 5.55
N ILE A 658 28.15 -6.18 5.22
CA ILE A 658 28.82 -5.81 3.95
C ILE A 658 29.09 -7.04 3.08
N TYR A 659 29.21 -8.23 3.70
CA TYR A 659 29.23 -9.54 3.04
C TYR A 659 27.86 -10.20 3.16
#